data_AF-A0A9P0C524-F1
#
_entry.id   AF-A0A9P0C524-F1
#
_cell.length_a   1.000
_cell.length_b   1.000
_cell.length_c   1.000
_cell.angle_alpha   90.00
_cell.angle_beta   90.00
_cell.angle_gamma   90.00
#
_symmetry.space_group_name_H-M   'P 1'
#
loop_
_entity.id
_entity.type
_entity.pdbx_description
1 polymer ?
#
loop_
_entity_poly.entity_id
_entity_poly.type
_entity_poly.pdbx_seq_one_letter_code
_entity_poly.pdbx_strand_id
1 'polypeptide(L)'
;MVEKCVNLKDNDKILKYNILFIKSIQKYKKYSTMMKAVHPCSTGEIDNDTTPKKRTIRTVSKRAHSASPLAYRPKSPHHPKKAAERRCQSLSPCARKKASIEHMGPASASAPEAMLPPFTISGKSEPEKDMVMPQCVLAKVMRVLATKKREFLKMRKSLTLQQNTLLENYAQLKELESRAGLTNSDDSLGEVRILSVSGWPAHDLLLLIRDDLEMTLHSEISGMFGPHVLQQITSQLNPIPEEVLAMSAEIMARRIELLNLLRGKHRTDRATYLTVSNQRNLEWKTKNTEFDHETEKLHRLVAGTTENLKAKINYSLELAKIPWVDRETMMKKIERLQKENMILQHKLDEVSKKESPEDPKEVGQLSDALPNYQGVTEELSKERAAREALKEVVAAAESMLRVARARIATLERQLKDTRTELEAARKKHKDLEQLYRHRESSYDARSKKLIEVSKTGEITIETLSRQRDALELRVKELREQAEQAERAAVAKEAEQRARAESLQAKVAEQISAQEKIKAATEGRVMELDAKVKELEEQIQTLRERSVRLVDMERRRCLEYVPSKESEPSDRETEIWKELQVTRVALSHVEEELRQSRADKDTFLNSLSRIAQGEGTDSVQEKIATELLDREQKIVKLQHVIEEQRENEKLMEQSMTQYENQLAALRLEVKRLRNYDSYAKEVSYQELHTELLELHMQVETLSRERTALVTAAASRALMLERHERSADLFARMVRARRDLAALLDGRTEPPPLDDTAHAEVSRSLSSVCASAADTWTALRAERARVLRLESAVLAQSLQLEREGRVRTQLERRRAMLEREILRTQEGASDVTILNSNKNPSLIRTFLDLNDR
;
A
#
# COMPACT_ATOMS: atom_id res chain seq x y z
N MET A 1 -15.13 -15.02 -54.09
CA MET A 1 -14.33 -14.17 -55.00
C MET A 1 -13.97 -14.86 -56.31
N VAL A 2 -13.47 -16.12 -56.28
CA VAL A 2 -13.15 -16.90 -57.49
C VAL A 2 -14.34 -17.01 -58.47
N GLU A 3 -15.56 -17.13 -57.96
CA GLU A 3 -16.80 -17.25 -58.77
C GLU A 3 -17.09 -16.08 -59.72
N LYS A 4 -16.53 -14.87 -59.51
CA LYS A 4 -16.82 -13.72 -60.38
C LYS A 4 -15.96 -13.64 -61.65
N CYS A 5 -15.01 -14.55 -61.86
CA CYS A 5 -14.03 -14.44 -62.95
C CYS A 5 -14.31 -15.31 -64.18
N VAL A 6 -15.36 -16.15 -64.20
CA VAL A 6 -15.60 -17.14 -65.27
C VAL A 6 -16.11 -16.51 -66.59
N ASN A 7 -16.62 -15.27 -66.58
CA ASN A 7 -17.33 -14.66 -67.72
C ASN A 7 -16.66 -13.42 -68.36
N LEU A 8 -15.36 -13.19 -68.18
CA LEU A 8 -14.65 -12.05 -68.79
C LEU A 8 -13.74 -12.50 -69.94
N LYS A 9 -14.16 -12.26 -71.19
CA LYS A 9 -13.37 -12.51 -72.41
C LYS A 9 -12.22 -11.49 -72.64
N ASP A 10 -12.05 -10.51 -71.76
CA ASP A 10 -10.99 -9.50 -71.85
C ASP A 10 -9.68 -10.00 -71.22
N ASN A 11 -8.78 -10.52 -72.06
CA ASN A 11 -7.44 -10.97 -71.64
C ASN A 11 -6.65 -9.87 -70.89
N ASP A 12 -6.82 -8.60 -71.25
CA ASP A 12 -6.19 -7.46 -70.56
C ASP A 12 -6.68 -7.25 -69.11
N LYS A 13 -7.96 -7.54 -68.84
CA LYS A 13 -8.52 -7.47 -67.49
C LYS A 13 -8.02 -8.65 -66.66
N ILE A 14 -7.93 -9.85 -67.25
CA ILE A 14 -7.32 -11.02 -66.62
C ILE A 14 -5.84 -10.75 -66.28
N LEU A 15 -5.07 -10.16 -67.20
CA LEU A 15 -3.65 -9.85 -66.97
C LEU A 15 -3.48 -8.82 -65.84
N LYS A 16 -4.24 -7.72 -65.84
CA LYS A 16 -4.23 -6.74 -64.73
C LYS A 16 -4.65 -7.37 -63.39
N TYR A 17 -5.64 -8.26 -63.40
CA TYR A 17 -6.10 -8.94 -62.19
C TYR A 17 -5.05 -9.93 -61.66
N ASN A 18 -4.40 -10.69 -62.53
CA ASN A 18 -3.29 -11.60 -62.16
C ASN A 18 -2.09 -10.83 -61.61
N ILE A 19 -1.74 -9.66 -62.18
CA ILE A 19 -0.69 -8.78 -61.62
C ILE A 19 -1.06 -8.28 -60.22
N LEU A 20 -2.32 -7.89 -59.98
CA LEU A 20 -2.81 -7.49 -58.65
C LEU A 20 -2.83 -8.66 -57.65
N PHE A 21 -3.19 -9.85 -58.10
CA PHE A 21 -3.21 -11.08 -57.29
C PHE A 21 -1.79 -11.54 -56.92
N ILE A 22 -0.84 -11.51 -57.86
CA ILE A 22 0.58 -11.78 -57.57
C ILE A 22 1.13 -10.75 -56.58
N LYS A 23 0.80 -9.46 -56.74
CA LYS A 23 1.18 -8.41 -55.78
C LYS A 23 0.54 -8.61 -54.40
N SER A 24 -0.70 -9.09 -54.31
CA SER A 24 -1.35 -9.37 -53.02
C SER A 24 -0.72 -10.60 -52.34
N ILE A 25 -0.41 -11.66 -53.09
CA ILE A 25 0.34 -12.82 -52.58
C ILE A 25 1.73 -12.42 -52.11
N GLN A 26 2.48 -11.60 -52.86
CA GLN A 26 3.79 -11.10 -52.42
C GLN A 26 3.68 -10.25 -51.14
N LYS A 27 2.65 -9.40 -51.03
CA LYS A 27 2.38 -8.60 -49.83
C LYS A 27 2.00 -9.48 -48.63
N TYR A 28 1.20 -10.52 -48.84
CA TYR A 28 0.83 -11.50 -47.82
C TYR A 28 2.03 -12.35 -47.39
N LYS A 29 2.89 -12.78 -48.33
CA LYS A 29 4.12 -13.51 -48.05
C LYS A 29 5.07 -12.65 -47.21
N LYS A 30 5.25 -11.36 -47.56
CA LYS A 30 6.03 -10.39 -46.77
C LYS A 30 5.45 -10.17 -45.36
N TYR A 31 4.12 -10.09 -45.24
CA TYR A 31 3.43 -9.99 -43.94
C TYR A 31 3.60 -11.27 -43.10
N SER A 32 3.51 -12.45 -43.71
CA SER A 32 3.75 -13.75 -43.06
C SER A 32 5.21 -13.88 -42.58
N THR A 33 6.19 -13.45 -43.37
CA THR A 33 7.60 -13.39 -42.95
C THR A 33 7.80 -12.42 -41.78
N MET A 34 7.15 -11.25 -41.78
CA MET A 34 7.16 -10.33 -40.63
C MET A 34 6.55 -10.96 -39.38
N MET A 35 5.38 -11.60 -39.49
CA MET A 35 4.73 -12.24 -38.33
C MET A 35 5.57 -13.39 -37.75
N LYS A 36 6.27 -14.16 -38.61
CA LYS A 36 7.22 -15.20 -38.15
C LYS A 36 8.47 -14.63 -37.46
N ALA A 37 8.85 -13.39 -37.72
CA ALA A 37 10.00 -12.73 -37.08
C ALA A 37 9.67 -12.08 -35.72
N VAL A 38 8.39 -12.04 -35.31
CA VAL A 38 7.92 -11.34 -34.09
C VAL A 38 7.58 -12.32 -32.94
N HIS A 39 7.88 -13.61 -33.09
CA HIS A 39 7.74 -14.61 -32.03
C HIS A 39 9.07 -15.30 -31.73
N PRO A 40 9.81 -14.87 -30.68
CA PRO A 40 10.93 -15.62 -30.14
C PRO A 40 10.38 -16.78 -29.30
N CYS A 41 10.07 -17.92 -29.95
CA CYS A 41 9.72 -19.14 -29.24
C CYS A 41 10.99 -19.94 -28.95
N SER A 42 11.33 -20.10 -27.67
CA SER A 42 12.50 -20.86 -27.22
C SER A 42 12.21 -22.35 -27.16
N THR A 43 12.41 -23.07 -28.27
CA THR A 43 12.57 -24.54 -28.29
C THR A 43 13.59 -24.90 -29.35
N GLY A 44 14.82 -25.20 -28.92
CA GLY A 44 15.86 -25.74 -29.79
C GLY A 44 15.78 -27.26 -29.82
N GLU A 45 15.13 -27.81 -30.83
CA GLU A 45 15.29 -29.21 -31.23
C GLU A 45 15.64 -29.22 -32.73
N ILE A 46 16.81 -29.77 -33.04
CA ILE A 46 17.27 -30.01 -34.42
C ILE A 46 17.27 -31.53 -34.57
N ASP A 47 16.24 -32.06 -35.22
CA ASP A 47 16.27 -33.42 -35.73
C ASP A 47 17.25 -33.50 -36.90
N ASN A 48 18.14 -34.49 -36.84
CA ASN A 48 19.03 -34.83 -37.94
C ASN A 48 19.21 -36.36 -37.94
N ASP A 49 18.53 -37.03 -38.87
CA ASP A 49 18.36 -38.49 -38.85
C ASP A 49 19.03 -39.17 -40.06
N THR A 50 20.10 -39.91 -39.80
CA THR A 50 20.74 -40.82 -40.79
C THR A 50 21.44 -42.03 -40.15
N THR A 51 20.69 -43.04 -39.66
CA THR A 51 21.01 -44.51 -39.75
C THR A 51 22.34 -45.09 -39.15
N PRO A 52 22.53 -46.44 -39.01
CA PRO A 52 21.59 -47.53 -38.74
C PRO A 52 22.01 -48.51 -37.59
N LYS A 53 21.00 -49.23 -37.04
CA LYS A 53 21.02 -50.62 -36.52
C LYS A 53 22.21 -51.14 -35.66
N LYS A 54 21.90 -51.52 -34.39
CA LYS A 54 22.22 -52.86 -33.85
C LYS A 54 21.29 -53.27 -32.68
N ARG A 55 20.80 -54.52 -32.71
CA ARG A 55 20.13 -55.19 -31.57
C ARG A 55 21.15 -55.50 -30.47
N THR A 56 20.70 -55.71 -29.22
CA THR A 56 20.98 -56.93 -28.38
C THR A 56 20.35 -56.87 -26.97
N ILE A 57 19.44 -57.82 -26.69
CA ILE A 57 19.14 -58.55 -25.43
C ILE A 57 18.67 -57.81 -24.14
N ARG A 58 17.65 -58.41 -23.51
CA ARG A 58 17.07 -58.13 -22.17
C ARG A 58 18.00 -58.53 -21.02
N THR A 59 17.90 -57.86 -19.88
CA THR A 59 18.04 -58.52 -18.55
C THR A 59 16.92 -58.08 -17.59
N VAL A 60 16.66 -58.92 -16.60
CA VAL A 60 15.62 -58.83 -15.56
C VAL A 60 16.31 -58.60 -14.22
N SER A 61 15.73 -57.84 -13.26
CA SER A 61 15.69 -58.17 -11.80
C SER A 61 15.52 -56.99 -10.81
N LYS A 62 14.52 -57.13 -9.91
CA LYS A 62 14.43 -56.72 -8.47
C LYS A 62 14.51 -55.25 -7.99
N ARG A 63 13.34 -54.75 -7.59
CA ARG A 63 12.91 -54.41 -6.19
C ARG A 63 13.99 -54.24 -5.09
N ALA A 64 14.07 -53.04 -4.50
CA ALA A 64 14.25 -52.70 -3.06
C ALA A 64 14.02 -51.17 -2.88
N HIS A 65 13.02 -50.68 -2.12
CA HIS A 65 12.90 -50.44 -0.67
C HIS A 65 13.40 -49.07 -0.15
N SER A 66 12.44 -48.25 0.36
CA SER A 66 12.55 -47.21 1.43
C SER A 66 13.53 -46.04 1.27
N ALA A 67 13.33 -44.85 1.85
CA ALA A 67 12.35 -44.35 2.83
C ALA A 67 11.97 -42.88 2.56
N SER A 68 10.87 -42.40 3.15
CA SER A 68 10.57 -40.96 3.28
C SER A 68 9.92 -40.69 4.65
N PRO A 69 10.25 -39.60 5.39
CA PRO A 69 9.82 -39.44 6.77
C PRO A 69 8.36 -38.98 6.93
N LEU A 70 7.71 -39.47 7.98
CA LEU A 70 6.37 -39.02 8.41
C LEU A 70 6.46 -37.73 9.25
N ALA A 71 5.53 -36.81 9.03
CA ALA A 71 5.20 -35.74 9.97
C ALA A 71 3.70 -35.78 10.29
N TYR A 72 3.34 -35.54 11.56
CA TYR A 72 2.04 -35.86 12.14
C TYR A 72 0.91 -34.89 11.75
N ARG A 73 -0.30 -35.45 11.51
CA ARG A 73 -1.58 -34.72 11.66
C ARG A 73 -2.23 -35.06 13.01
N PRO A 74 -2.65 -34.09 13.82
CA PRO A 74 -3.59 -34.33 14.91
C PRO A 74 -5.03 -34.46 14.36
N LYS A 75 -5.82 -35.36 14.94
CA LYS A 75 -7.26 -35.54 14.66
C LYS A 75 -8.09 -34.72 15.66
N SER A 76 -9.20 -34.14 15.22
CA SER A 76 -10.24 -33.59 16.10
C SER A 76 -11.55 -34.41 15.95
N PRO A 77 -12.25 -34.76 17.05
CA PRO A 77 -13.45 -35.61 17.00
C PRO A 77 -14.78 -34.84 16.90
N HIS A 78 -15.79 -35.63 16.51
CA HIS A 78 -17.20 -35.32 16.20
C HIS A 78 -18.00 -34.30 17.04
N HIS A 79 -18.93 -33.64 16.33
CA HIS A 79 -20.15 -32.97 16.83
C HIS A 79 -21.06 -33.86 17.70
N PRO A 80 -21.99 -33.23 18.46
CA PRO A 80 -23.40 -33.41 18.08
C PRO A 80 -24.28 -32.12 18.01
N LYS A 81 -25.03 -32.05 16.90
CA LYS A 81 -26.41 -31.52 16.64
C LYS A 81 -27.06 -30.43 17.54
N LYS A 82 -27.53 -29.37 16.85
CA LYS A 82 -28.85 -28.65 16.92
C LYS A 82 -29.36 -28.18 18.30
N ALA A 83 -29.81 -26.94 18.49
CA ALA A 83 -30.98 -26.36 17.82
C ALA A 83 -31.24 -24.86 18.12
N ALA A 84 -32.17 -24.29 17.33
CA ALA A 84 -33.08 -23.17 17.63
C ALA A 84 -32.54 -21.72 17.73
N GLU A 85 -33.04 -20.92 16.79
CA GLU A 85 -33.15 -19.46 16.84
C GLU A 85 -33.81 -18.96 18.15
N ARG A 86 -33.47 -17.72 18.58
CA ARG A 86 -34.52 -16.77 18.99
C ARG A 86 -34.06 -15.31 19.03
N ARG A 87 -34.94 -14.50 18.43
CA ARG A 87 -35.04 -13.03 18.45
C ARG A 87 -34.57 -12.37 19.76
N CYS A 88 -33.83 -11.29 19.61
CA CYS A 88 -33.89 -10.20 20.59
C CYS A 88 -35.26 -9.50 20.45
N GLN A 89 -36.03 -9.45 21.54
CA GLN A 89 -37.09 -8.46 21.73
C GLN A 89 -36.85 -7.73 23.04
N SER A 90 -37.17 -6.44 23.03
CA SER A 90 -37.20 -5.55 24.19
C SER A 90 -38.03 -6.09 25.35
N LEU A 91 -37.79 -5.60 26.57
CA LEU A 91 -38.79 -4.86 27.36
C LEU A 91 -38.20 -4.37 28.70
N SER A 92 -38.35 -3.09 28.99
CA SER A 92 -38.72 -2.59 30.32
C SER A 92 -40.24 -2.37 30.33
N PRO A 93 -40.93 -2.05 31.45
CA PRO A 93 -40.53 -2.05 32.86
C PRO A 93 -41.49 -2.89 33.75
N CYS A 94 -41.27 -2.97 35.07
CA CYS A 94 -42.25 -2.47 36.07
C CYS A 94 -41.75 -2.60 37.51
N ALA A 95 -42.34 -1.82 38.42
CA ALA A 95 -42.04 -1.83 39.85
C ALA A 95 -42.87 -2.87 40.61
N ARG A 96 -42.40 -3.29 41.80
CA ARG A 96 -43.26 -3.63 42.93
C ARG A 96 -42.59 -3.33 44.27
N LYS A 97 -43.28 -2.53 45.09
CA LYS A 97 -42.98 -2.36 46.52
C LYS A 97 -43.37 -3.63 47.28
N LYS A 98 -42.64 -3.95 48.35
CA LYS A 98 -43.23 -4.38 49.63
C LYS A 98 -42.24 -4.08 50.75
N ALA A 99 -42.78 -3.71 51.91
CA ALA A 99 -42.02 -3.38 53.10
C ALA A 99 -42.38 -4.37 54.22
N SER A 100 -41.44 -4.61 55.13
CA SER A 100 -41.73 -5.05 56.49
C SER A 100 -40.66 -4.48 57.43
N ILE A 101 -41.07 -4.16 58.65
CA ILE A 101 -40.30 -3.49 59.69
C ILE A 101 -40.23 -4.44 60.88
N GLU A 102 -39.07 -4.55 61.53
CA GLU A 102 -38.86 -4.78 62.97
C GLU A 102 -37.33 -4.76 63.22
N HIS A 103 -36.71 -3.79 63.91
CA HIS A 103 -36.69 -3.46 65.36
C HIS A 103 -36.03 -4.50 66.27
N MET A 104 -34.77 -4.26 66.65
CA MET A 104 -34.26 -4.06 68.04
C MET A 104 -32.72 -4.10 68.10
N GLY A 105 -32.13 -3.35 69.04
CA GLY A 105 -30.69 -3.39 69.39
C GLY A 105 -30.37 -4.46 70.47
N PRO A 106 -29.22 -4.39 71.20
CA PRO A 106 -28.53 -3.17 71.67
C PRO A 106 -27.00 -3.15 71.41
N ALA A 107 -26.25 -2.35 72.20
CA ALA A 107 -24.88 -1.88 71.92
C ALA A 107 -23.81 -2.26 72.98
N SER A 108 -22.59 -1.71 72.83
CA SER A 108 -21.42 -1.76 73.74
C SER A 108 -20.61 -3.09 73.76
N ALA A 109 -19.30 -3.13 74.03
CA ALA A 109 -18.29 -2.11 74.40
C ALA A 109 -16.88 -2.50 73.83
N SER A 110 -15.98 -1.56 73.47
CA SER A 110 -14.86 -0.97 74.25
C SER A 110 -13.46 -1.54 73.97
N ALA A 111 -12.45 -0.66 73.95
CA ALA A 111 -11.02 -0.96 74.09
C ALA A 111 -10.36 0.09 75.02
N PRO A 112 -9.32 -0.25 75.82
CA PRO A 112 -8.90 0.54 76.98
C PRO A 112 -7.74 1.54 76.74
N GLU A 113 -7.21 2.06 77.84
CA GLU A 113 -6.67 3.40 78.07
C GLU A 113 -5.22 3.41 78.63
N ALA A 114 -4.47 4.50 78.42
CA ALA A 114 -3.34 4.95 79.24
C ALA A 114 -3.06 6.44 78.93
N MET A 115 -3.32 7.42 79.82
CA MET A 115 -2.59 7.80 81.06
C MET A 115 -1.23 8.48 80.85
N LEU A 116 -1.19 9.84 80.96
CA LEU A 116 -0.53 10.59 82.06
C LEU A 116 -0.68 12.14 81.90
N PRO A 117 -0.72 12.95 82.99
CA PRO A 117 -0.87 14.42 82.99
C PRO A 117 0.36 15.11 83.66
N PRO A 118 0.31 16.31 84.34
CA PRO A 118 -0.56 17.51 84.25
C PRO A 118 0.24 18.84 84.12
N PHE A 119 -0.44 20.00 84.01
CA PHE A 119 -0.08 21.23 84.76
C PHE A 119 -1.28 22.20 84.86
N THR A 120 -1.38 22.91 85.99
CA THR A 120 -2.53 23.74 86.39
C THR A 120 -2.12 25.20 86.63
N ILE A 121 -2.96 26.17 86.23
CA ILE A 121 -3.01 27.50 86.84
C ILE A 121 -4.49 27.89 87.08
N SER A 122 -4.74 28.50 88.24
CA SER A 122 -6.05 28.87 88.76
C SER A 122 -6.34 30.36 88.56
N GLY A 123 -7.60 30.70 88.27
CA GLY A 123 -8.14 32.06 88.34
C GLY A 123 -9.62 32.00 88.72
N LYS A 124 -10.00 32.64 89.84
CA LYS A 124 -11.38 32.66 90.33
C LYS A 124 -12.16 33.84 89.75
N SER A 125 -13.35 33.57 89.22
CA SER A 125 -14.44 34.54 89.08
C SER A 125 -15.79 33.83 89.29
N GLU A 126 -16.84 34.62 89.46
CA GLU A 126 -18.15 34.22 90.02
C GLU A 126 -18.90 33.11 89.26
N PRO A 127 -19.85 32.42 89.92
CA PRO A 127 -20.70 31.42 89.27
C PRO A 127 -21.77 32.09 88.40
N GLU A 128 -21.38 32.52 87.20
CA GLU A 128 -22.37 32.75 86.14
C GLU A 128 -23.17 31.47 85.92
N LYS A 129 -24.49 31.60 85.82
CA LYS A 129 -25.36 30.48 85.46
C LYS A 129 -25.01 30.04 84.05
N ASP A 130 -24.28 28.93 83.94
CA ASP A 130 -24.14 28.20 82.68
C ASP A 130 -25.54 27.95 82.11
N MET A 131 -25.89 28.70 81.07
CA MET A 131 -27.06 28.41 80.26
C MET A 131 -26.76 27.13 79.49
N VAL A 132 -27.08 25.99 80.11
CA VAL A 132 -27.02 24.66 79.49
C VAL A 132 -27.95 24.66 78.28
N MET A 133 -27.38 25.04 77.14
CA MET A 133 -28.03 25.06 75.84
C MET A 133 -28.61 23.66 75.58
N PRO A 134 -29.94 23.51 75.39
CA PRO A 134 -30.54 22.20 75.25
C PRO A 134 -29.85 21.39 74.16
N GLN A 135 -29.60 20.10 74.41
CA GLN A 135 -28.82 19.21 73.55
C GLN A 135 -29.25 19.27 72.07
N CYS A 136 -30.55 19.49 71.82
CA CYS A 136 -31.14 19.65 70.50
C CYS A 136 -30.72 20.96 69.79
N VAL A 137 -30.56 22.07 70.52
CA VAL A 137 -30.07 23.35 70.00
C VAL A 137 -28.57 23.26 69.74
N LEU A 138 -27.79 22.69 70.65
CA LEU A 138 -26.34 22.47 70.45
C LEU A 138 -26.09 21.57 69.23
N ALA A 139 -26.82 20.46 69.09
CA ALA A 139 -26.75 19.60 67.91
C ALA A 139 -27.20 20.30 66.62
N LYS A 140 -28.20 21.20 66.68
CA LYS A 140 -28.65 22.00 65.53
C LYS A 140 -27.61 23.04 65.12
N VAL A 141 -27.00 23.75 66.08
CA VAL A 141 -25.91 24.71 65.85
C VAL A 141 -24.69 24.00 65.28
N MET A 142 -24.25 22.88 65.86
CA MET A 142 -23.14 22.08 65.33
C MET A 142 -23.40 21.55 63.92
N ARG A 143 -24.64 21.17 63.59
CA ARG A 143 -25.04 20.77 62.24
C ARG A 143 -25.01 21.95 61.26
N VAL A 144 -25.53 23.11 61.65
CA VAL A 144 -25.48 24.35 60.85
C VAL A 144 -24.03 24.81 60.63
N LEU A 145 -23.19 24.74 61.66
CA LEU A 145 -21.78 25.09 61.59
C LEU A 145 -21.01 24.11 60.70
N ALA A 146 -21.33 22.80 60.74
CA ALA A 146 -20.78 21.80 59.83
C ALA A 146 -21.21 22.02 58.36
N THR A 147 -22.47 22.40 58.10
CA THR A 147 -22.91 22.76 56.74
C THR A 147 -22.26 24.06 56.27
N LYS A 148 -22.18 25.09 57.13
CA LYS A 148 -21.50 26.36 56.80
C LYS A 148 -20.00 26.19 56.58
N LYS A 149 -19.32 25.32 57.35
CA LYS A 149 -17.91 24.94 57.11
C LYS A 149 -17.73 24.23 55.78
N ARG A 150 -18.69 23.39 55.35
CA ARG A 150 -18.68 22.72 54.04
C ARG A 150 -18.94 23.70 52.89
N GLU A 151 -19.89 24.63 53.06
CA GLU A 151 -20.16 25.71 52.11
C GLU A 151 -18.94 26.64 51.96
N PHE A 152 -18.34 27.06 53.08
CA PHE A 152 -17.12 27.86 53.10
C PHE A 152 -15.96 27.16 52.38
N LEU A 153 -15.72 25.86 52.64
CA LEU A 153 -14.71 25.08 51.92
C LEU A 153 -15.00 24.97 50.42
N LYS A 154 -16.28 24.90 50.01
CA LYS A 154 -16.70 24.89 48.60
C LYS A 154 -16.48 26.26 47.95
N MET A 155 -16.86 27.36 48.61
CA MET A 155 -16.62 28.72 48.14
C MET A 155 -15.12 29.02 48.05
N ARG A 156 -14.33 28.62 49.05
CA ARG A 156 -12.86 28.75 49.01
C ARG A 156 -12.25 28.02 47.83
N LYS A 157 -12.67 26.77 47.54
CA LYS A 157 -12.23 26.04 46.34
C LYS A 157 -12.65 26.73 45.04
N SER A 158 -13.85 27.31 44.98
CA SER A 158 -14.33 28.08 43.83
C SER A 158 -13.50 29.35 43.61
N LEU A 159 -13.22 30.09 44.69
CA LEU A 159 -12.41 31.31 44.67
C LEU A 159 -10.97 31.01 44.23
N THR A 160 -10.33 29.96 44.77
CA THR A 160 -9.00 29.53 44.32
C THR A 160 -8.99 29.12 42.85
N LEU A 161 -10.05 28.47 42.34
CA LEU A 161 -10.17 28.15 40.92
C LEU A 161 -10.28 29.42 40.07
N GLN A 162 -11.12 30.38 40.48
CA GLN A 162 -11.28 31.67 39.80
C GLN A 162 -9.99 32.51 39.82
N GLN A 163 -9.27 32.52 40.95
CA GLN A 163 -7.95 33.16 41.07
C GLN A 163 -6.94 32.54 40.09
N ASN A 164 -6.90 31.21 39.98
CA ASN A 164 -6.03 30.52 39.03
C ASN A 164 -6.39 30.85 37.58
N THR A 165 -7.68 30.85 37.22
CA THR A 165 -8.14 31.25 35.88
C THR A 165 -7.83 32.70 35.56
N LEU A 166 -7.94 33.62 36.53
CA LEU A 166 -7.57 35.02 36.34
C LEU A 166 -6.06 35.19 36.12
N LEU A 167 -5.23 34.48 36.88
CA LEU A 167 -3.77 34.46 36.66
C LEU A 167 -3.40 33.86 35.30
N GLU A 168 -4.10 32.80 34.86
CA GLU A 168 -3.88 32.16 33.56
C GLU A 168 -4.27 33.09 32.40
N ASN A 169 -5.42 33.79 32.50
CA ASN A 169 -5.84 34.79 31.53
C ASN A 169 -4.89 36.01 31.49
N TYR A 170 -4.44 36.49 32.65
CA TYR A 170 -3.45 37.57 32.73
C TYR A 170 -2.09 37.15 32.14
N ALA A 171 -1.66 35.91 32.35
CA ALA A 171 -0.46 35.38 31.71
C ALA A 171 -0.60 35.32 30.17
N GLN A 172 -1.76 34.93 29.65
CA GLN A 172 -2.05 34.95 28.21
C GLN A 172 -2.10 36.39 27.64
N LEU A 173 -2.68 37.34 28.37
CA LEU A 173 -2.68 38.76 27.99
C LEU A 173 -1.27 39.36 27.99
N LYS A 174 -0.43 39.01 28.98
CA LYS A 174 0.97 39.43 29.04
C LYS A 174 1.83 38.77 27.96
N GLU A 175 1.51 37.54 27.56
CA GLU A 175 2.10 36.92 26.37
C GLU A 175 1.70 37.68 25.09
N LEU A 176 0.42 38.04 24.94
CA LEU A 176 -0.08 38.83 23.80
C LEU A 176 0.56 40.23 23.74
N GLU A 177 0.67 40.93 24.87
CA GLU A 177 1.38 42.21 25.00
C GLU A 177 2.85 42.09 24.56
N SER A 178 3.55 41.05 25.03
CA SER A 178 4.95 40.80 24.63
C SER A 178 5.10 40.52 23.14
N ARG A 179 4.10 39.89 22.51
CA ARG A 179 4.06 39.62 21.05
C ARG A 179 3.64 40.85 20.25
N ALA A 180 2.88 41.78 20.84
CA ALA A 180 2.51 43.06 20.27
C ALA A 180 3.65 44.11 20.38
N GLY A 181 4.66 43.88 21.22
CA GLY A 181 5.82 44.77 21.37
C GLY A 181 5.57 45.99 22.26
N LEU A 182 4.49 46.00 23.03
CA LEU A 182 4.04 47.15 23.85
C LEU A 182 4.76 47.27 25.22
N THR A 183 5.86 46.55 25.44
CA THR A 183 6.44 46.33 26.77
C THR A 183 7.06 47.57 27.43
N ASN A 184 7.19 48.68 26.70
CA ASN A 184 7.90 49.90 27.14
C ASN A 184 7.08 51.19 26.99
N SER A 185 5.77 51.10 26.71
CA SER A 185 4.84 52.24 26.70
C SER A 185 4.11 52.38 28.03
N ASP A 186 3.61 53.58 28.35
CA ASP A 186 2.78 53.84 29.54
C ASP A 186 1.51 52.96 29.59
N ASP A 187 1.08 52.42 28.45
CA ASP A 187 -0.04 51.47 28.30
C ASP A 187 0.28 50.00 28.72
N SER A 188 1.41 49.73 29.37
CA SER A 188 1.80 48.36 29.75
C SER A 188 0.85 47.72 30.79
N LEU A 189 0.61 46.42 30.67
CA LEU A 189 -0.19 45.64 31.63
C LEU A 189 0.59 45.47 32.94
N GLY A 190 0.28 46.35 33.89
CA GLY A 190 0.84 46.42 35.24
C GLY A 190 0.72 45.12 36.05
N GLU A 191 1.46 45.03 37.16
CA GLU A 191 1.67 43.78 37.89
C GLU A 191 0.45 43.32 38.72
N VAL A 192 -0.15 42.19 38.34
CA VAL A 192 -1.17 41.51 39.16
C VAL A 192 -0.54 40.77 40.35
N ARG A 193 -0.89 41.20 41.57
CA ARG A 193 -0.50 40.55 42.83
C ARG A 193 -1.72 40.01 43.58
N ILE A 194 -1.64 38.80 44.11
CA ILE A 194 -2.65 38.25 45.04
C ILE A 194 -2.18 38.51 46.48
N LEU A 195 -2.92 39.36 47.19
CA LEU A 195 -2.66 39.67 48.61
C LEU A 195 -3.57 38.83 49.51
N SER A 196 -3.00 38.29 50.60
CA SER A 196 -3.80 37.60 51.63
C SER A 196 -4.32 38.61 52.65
N VAL A 197 -5.60 38.94 52.56
CA VAL A 197 -6.29 39.83 53.51
C VAL A 197 -6.72 39.13 54.82
N SER A 198 -6.21 37.93 55.09
CA SER A 198 -6.63 37.04 56.20
C SER A 198 -6.25 37.51 57.61
N GLY A 199 -5.90 38.78 57.78
CA GLY A 199 -5.62 39.45 59.05
C GLY A 199 -5.83 40.96 58.99
N TRP A 200 -6.54 41.46 57.97
CA TRP A 200 -6.78 42.89 57.79
C TRP A 200 -7.99 43.35 58.62
N PRO A 201 -7.94 44.53 59.25
CA PRO A 201 -9.11 45.18 59.84
C PRO A 201 -10.27 45.30 58.85
N ALA A 202 -11.51 45.18 59.35
CA ALA A 202 -12.71 45.31 58.52
C ALA A 202 -12.87 46.69 57.86
N HIS A 203 -12.25 47.74 58.44
CA HIS A 203 -12.21 49.08 57.87
C HIS A 203 -11.38 49.13 56.57
N ASP A 204 -10.19 48.53 56.57
CA ASP A 204 -9.26 48.55 55.44
C ASP A 204 -9.82 47.75 54.24
N LEU A 205 -10.60 46.69 54.52
CA LEU A 205 -11.38 45.96 53.51
C LEU A 205 -12.50 46.79 52.89
N LEU A 206 -13.08 47.75 53.61
CA LEU A 206 -14.12 48.64 53.10
C LEU A 206 -13.55 49.79 52.27
N LEU A 207 -12.31 50.21 52.53
CA LEU A 207 -11.59 51.19 51.70
C LEU A 207 -11.28 50.61 50.32
N LEU A 208 -10.77 49.37 50.25
CA LEU A 208 -10.50 48.65 48.99
C LEU A 208 -11.71 48.51 48.05
N ILE A 209 -12.94 48.42 48.58
CA ILE A 209 -14.17 48.27 47.78
C ILE A 209 -14.66 49.63 47.24
N ARG A 210 -14.14 50.74 47.77
CA ARG A 210 -14.67 52.08 47.49
C ARG A 210 -14.09 52.71 46.23
N ASP A 211 -12.85 52.40 45.89
CA ASP A 211 -12.15 52.93 44.71
C ASP A 211 -12.57 52.20 43.41
N ASP A 212 -12.93 50.91 43.48
CA ASP A 212 -13.38 50.08 42.33
C ASP A 212 -14.80 50.41 41.81
N LEU A 213 -15.52 51.38 42.43
CA LEU A 213 -16.89 51.74 42.06
C LEU A 213 -17.00 52.96 41.11
N GLU A 214 -15.89 53.64 40.79
CA GLU A 214 -15.87 54.66 39.74
C GLU A 214 -15.85 54.00 38.35
N MET A 215 -17.04 53.74 37.81
CA MET A 215 -17.19 53.23 36.43
C MET A 215 -16.68 54.26 35.40
N THR A 216 -15.46 54.07 34.91
CA THR A 216 -14.95 54.76 33.72
C THR A 216 -15.79 54.40 32.49
N LEU A 217 -16.72 55.29 32.13
CA LEU A 217 -17.52 55.27 30.90
C LEU A 217 -16.64 55.61 29.67
N HIS A 218 -15.63 54.80 29.37
CA HIS A 218 -14.80 54.96 28.17
C HIS A 218 -15.55 54.50 26.94
N SER A 219 -16.13 55.46 26.21
CA SER A 219 -16.85 55.27 24.95
C SER A 219 -15.96 54.80 23.80
N GLU A 220 -14.65 55.04 23.89
CA GLU A 220 -13.67 54.88 22.80
C GLU A 220 -13.45 53.43 22.35
N ILE A 221 -13.60 52.45 23.26
CA ILE A 221 -13.50 51.02 22.91
C ILE A 221 -14.60 50.60 21.90
N SER A 222 -15.68 51.38 21.76
CA SER A 222 -16.69 51.15 20.71
C SER A 222 -16.23 51.47 19.29
N GLY A 223 -15.13 52.21 19.10
CA GLY A 223 -14.59 52.55 17.79
C GLY A 223 -13.71 51.45 17.18
N MET A 224 -12.85 50.82 18.00
CA MET A 224 -11.84 49.85 17.52
C MET A 224 -12.43 48.51 17.07
N PHE A 225 -13.55 48.10 17.67
CA PHE A 225 -14.32 46.93 17.25
C PHE A 225 -15.75 47.38 16.93
N GLY A 226 -15.97 47.84 15.70
CA GLY A 226 -17.28 48.20 15.13
C GLY A 226 -17.70 47.37 13.90
N PRO A 227 -18.96 47.48 13.43
CA PRO A 227 -19.46 46.79 12.22
C PRO A 227 -18.63 47.05 10.95
N HIS A 228 -17.97 48.21 10.86
CA HIS A 228 -17.02 48.55 9.81
C HIS A 228 -15.86 47.55 9.69
N VAL A 229 -15.38 46.99 10.80
CA VAL A 229 -14.32 45.97 10.80
C VAL A 229 -14.83 44.66 10.20
N LEU A 230 -16.07 44.25 10.53
CA LEU A 230 -16.69 43.08 9.92
C LEU A 230 -16.94 43.30 8.42
N GLN A 231 -17.37 44.50 8.02
CA GLN A 231 -17.54 44.88 6.61
C GLN A 231 -16.21 44.87 5.85
N GLN A 232 -15.14 45.39 6.46
CA GLN A 232 -13.79 45.37 5.90
C GLN A 232 -13.27 43.93 5.72
N ILE A 233 -13.36 43.09 6.76
CA ILE A 233 -13.00 41.66 6.69
C ILE A 233 -13.84 40.95 5.62
N THR A 234 -15.14 41.22 5.53
CA THR A 234 -16.02 40.66 4.48
C THR A 234 -15.54 41.08 3.08
N SER A 235 -15.18 42.36 2.89
CA SER A 235 -14.69 42.87 1.60
C SER A 235 -13.32 42.32 1.20
N GLN A 236 -12.46 41.96 2.16
CA GLN A 236 -11.14 41.39 1.92
C GLN A 236 -11.18 39.88 1.69
N LEU A 237 -12.09 39.14 2.34
CA LEU A 237 -12.16 37.68 2.23
C LEU A 237 -13.01 37.20 1.05
N ASN A 238 -14.10 37.90 0.71
CA ASN A 238 -15.00 37.45 -0.36
C ASN A 238 -14.38 37.36 -1.78
N PRO A 239 -13.40 38.19 -2.18
CA PRO A 239 -12.75 38.06 -3.50
C PRO A 239 -11.82 36.85 -3.62
N ILE A 240 -11.23 36.37 -2.51
CA ILE A 240 -10.15 35.37 -2.52
C ILE A 240 -10.54 34.08 -3.27
N PRO A 241 -11.75 33.49 -3.11
CA PRO A 241 -12.16 32.33 -3.90
C PRO A 241 -12.22 32.60 -5.41
N GLU A 242 -12.59 33.82 -5.84
CA GLU A 242 -12.67 34.19 -7.26
C GLU A 242 -11.27 34.45 -7.84
N GLU A 243 -10.38 35.08 -7.09
CA GLU A 243 -8.95 35.25 -7.44
C GLU A 243 -8.23 33.90 -7.58
N VAL A 244 -8.49 32.95 -6.66
CA VAL A 244 -7.96 31.57 -6.74
C VAL A 244 -8.48 30.85 -7.98
N LEU A 245 -9.76 31.01 -8.32
CA LEU A 245 -10.31 30.46 -9.57
C LEU A 245 -9.66 31.09 -10.81
N ALA A 246 -9.53 32.42 -10.86
CA ALA A 246 -8.93 33.12 -11.98
C ALA A 246 -7.47 32.70 -12.22
N MET A 247 -6.66 32.67 -11.15
CA MET A 247 -5.28 32.19 -11.20
C MET A 247 -5.21 30.72 -11.64
N SER A 248 -6.14 29.88 -11.16
CA SER A 248 -6.19 28.47 -11.58
C SER A 248 -6.57 28.30 -13.05
N ALA A 249 -7.48 29.12 -13.57
CA ALA A 249 -7.86 29.11 -14.97
C ALA A 249 -6.68 29.52 -15.87
N GLU A 250 -5.89 30.50 -15.45
CA GLU A 250 -4.66 30.90 -16.15
C GLU A 250 -3.60 29.78 -16.14
N ILE A 251 -3.35 29.14 -15.00
CA ILE A 251 -2.43 28.00 -14.89
C ILE A 251 -2.90 26.82 -15.77
N MET A 252 -4.20 26.57 -15.80
CA MET A 252 -4.81 25.53 -16.63
C MET A 252 -4.70 25.85 -18.13
N ALA A 253 -4.89 27.12 -18.53
CA ALA A 253 -4.66 27.56 -19.90
C ALA A 253 -3.21 27.34 -20.34
N ARG A 254 -2.24 27.80 -19.53
CA ARG A 254 -0.79 27.58 -19.77
C ARG A 254 -0.43 26.09 -19.84
N ARG A 255 -1.05 25.24 -19.00
CA ARG A 255 -0.88 23.77 -19.06
C ARG A 255 -1.41 23.18 -20.37
N ILE A 256 -2.57 23.63 -20.84
CA ILE A 256 -3.18 23.19 -22.10
C ILE A 256 -2.33 23.65 -23.30
N GLU A 257 -1.81 24.88 -23.29
CA GLU A 257 -0.87 25.39 -24.29
C GLU A 257 0.41 24.55 -24.37
N LEU A 258 1.02 24.23 -23.23
CA LEU A 258 2.22 23.38 -23.17
C LEU A 258 1.94 21.97 -23.72
N LEU A 259 0.82 21.36 -23.35
CA LEU A 259 0.40 20.07 -23.90
C LEU A 259 0.16 20.13 -25.41
N ASN A 260 -0.45 21.21 -25.92
CA ASN A 260 -0.65 21.43 -27.34
C ASN A 260 0.66 21.65 -28.11
N LEU A 261 1.66 22.31 -27.51
CA LEU A 261 3.00 22.45 -28.08
C LEU A 261 3.73 21.09 -28.17
N LEU A 262 3.64 20.26 -27.13
CA LEU A 262 4.18 18.89 -27.14
C LEU A 262 3.49 18.01 -28.22
N ARG A 263 2.14 18.06 -28.29
CA ARG A 263 1.34 17.41 -29.35
C ARG A 263 1.77 17.87 -30.74
N GLY A 264 2.09 19.16 -30.91
CA GLY A 264 2.57 19.75 -32.15
C GLY A 264 3.91 19.15 -32.61
N LYS A 265 4.91 19.13 -31.73
CA LYS A 265 6.25 18.57 -32.02
C LYS A 265 6.18 17.08 -32.41
N HIS A 266 5.40 16.27 -31.70
CA HIS A 266 5.28 14.84 -32.04
C HIS A 266 4.43 14.55 -33.29
N ARG A 267 3.65 15.51 -33.80
CA ARG A 267 3.03 15.40 -35.14
C ARG A 267 4.05 15.61 -36.26
N THR A 268 5.08 16.43 -36.04
CA THR A 268 6.16 16.66 -37.02
C THR A 268 7.09 15.44 -37.10
N ASP A 269 7.50 14.86 -35.96
CA ASP A 269 8.31 13.63 -35.91
C ASP A 269 7.65 12.42 -36.61
N ARG A 270 6.30 12.36 -36.59
CA ARG A 270 5.50 11.27 -37.19
C ARG A 270 5.70 11.12 -38.70
N ALA A 271 6.08 12.18 -39.40
CA ALA A 271 6.24 12.18 -40.86
C ALA A 271 7.51 11.43 -41.33
N THR A 272 8.52 11.28 -40.46
CA THR A 272 9.89 10.94 -40.87
C THR A 272 10.23 9.44 -40.76
N TYR A 273 9.52 8.65 -39.93
CA TYR A 273 9.89 7.24 -39.64
C TYR A 273 8.70 6.26 -39.54
N LEU A 274 8.18 5.78 -40.68
CA LEU A 274 6.92 5.03 -40.79
C LEU A 274 6.76 3.75 -39.93
N THR A 275 7.81 3.00 -39.60
CA THR A 275 7.70 1.73 -38.86
C THR A 275 7.84 1.89 -37.35
N VAL A 276 8.87 2.59 -36.87
CA VAL A 276 9.05 2.92 -35.45
C VAL A 276 7.97 3.89 -34.96
N SER A 277 7.42 4.72 -35.86
CA SER A 277 6.30 5.63 -35.57
C SER A 277 5.09 4.89 -35.03
N ASN A 278 4.66 3.74 -35.58
CA ASN A 278 3.39 3.13 -35.20
C ASN A 278 3.30 2.66 -33.74
N GLN A 279 4.39 2.11 -33.18
CA GLN A 279 4.40 1.67 -31.78
C GLN A 279 4.51 2.87 -30.82
N ARG A 280 5.44 3.79 -31.11
CA ARG A 280 5.59 5.07 -30.40
C ARG A 280 4.31 5.94 -30.47
N ASN A 281 3.54 5.83 -31.54
CA ASN A 281 2.26 6.51 -31.77
C ASN A 281 1.16 5.98 -30.83
N LEU A 282 1.10 4.67 -30.59
CA LEU A 282 0.16 4.08 -29.63
C LEU A 282 0.51 4.52 -28.20
N GLU A 283 1.79 4.47 -27.81
CA GLU A 283 2.28 4.95 -26.52
C GLU A 283 1.95 6.44 -26.30
N TRP A 284 2.18 7.30 -27.30
CA TRP A 284 1.80 8.72 -27.22
C TRP A 284 0.30 8.94 -27.16
N LYS A 285 -0.51 8.09 -27.80
CA LYS A 285 -1.97 8.18 -27.71
C LYS A 285 -2.44 7.89 -26.27
N THR A 286 -1.89 6.85 -25.64
CA THR A 286 -2.16 6.52 -24.22
C THR A 286 -1.70 7.63 -23.28
N LYS A 287 -0.46 8.12 -23.42
CA LYS A 287 0.06 9.26 -22.63
C LYS A 287 -0.76 10.52 -22.82
N ASN A 288 -1.30 10.76 -24.02
CA ASN A 288 -2.14 11.93 -24.24
C ASN A 288 -3.47 11.83 -23.47
N THR A 289 -4.10 10.66 -23.45
CA THR A 289 -5.31 10.43 -22.62
C THR A 289 -5.01 10.49 -21.12
N GLU A 290 -3.82 10.08 -20.68
CA GLU A 290 -3.37 10.26 -19.30
C GLU A 290 -3.23 11.75 -18.94
N PHE A 291 -2.56 12.56 -19.79
CA PHE A 291 -2.43 14.00 -19.56
C PHE A 291 -3.78 14.75 -19.56
N ASP A 292 -4.72 14.35 -20.42
CA ASP A 292 -6.08 14.90 -20.42
C ASP A 292 -6.80 14.55 -19.11
N HIS A 293 -6.72 13.29 -18.66
CA HIS A 293 -7.31 12.85 -17.38
C HIS A 293 -6.68 13.50 -16.15
N GLU A 294 -5.35 13.69 -16.12
CA GLU A 294 -4.68 14.45 -15.06
C GLU A 294 -5.13 15.91 -15.03
N THR A 295 -5.31 16.53 -16.19
CA THR A 295 -5.72 17.94 -16.31
C THR A 295 -7.16 18.10 -15.81
N GLU A 296 -8.06 17.18 -16.17
CA GLU A 296 -9.43 17.14 -15.65
C GLU A 296 -9.47 16.89 -14.13
N LYS A 297 -8.62 16.00 -13.62
CA LYS A 297 -8.47 15.73 -12.18
C LYS A 297 -7.95 16.95 -11.41
N LEU A 298 -7.00 17.69 -11.99
CA LEU A 298 -6.48 18.93 -11.41
C LEU A 298 -7.57 20.01 -11.36
N HIS A 299 -8.35 20.16 -12.43
CA HIS A 299 -9.51 21.07 -12.48
C HIS A 299 -10.52 20.75 -11.37
N ARG A 300 -10.91 19.47 -11.22
CA ARG A 300 -11.82 19.02 -10.15
C ARG A 300 -11.25 19.30 -8.74
N LEU A 301 -9.95 19.12 -8.54
CA LEU A 301 -9.29 19.39 -7.26
C LEU A 301 -9.28 20.89 -6.91
N VAL A 302 -9.00 21.77 -7.87
CA VAL A 302 -9.01 23.22 -7.61
C VAL A 302 -10.41 23.77 -7.40
N ALA A 303 -11.41 23.30 -8.17
CA ALA A 303 -12.80 23.64 -7.94
C ALA A 303 -13.25 23.26 -6.51
N GLY A 304 -13.00 22.02 -6.09
CA GLY A 304 -13.32 21.57 -4.72
C GLY A 304 -12.52 22.30 -3.62
N THR A 305 -11.29 22.70 -3.89
CA THR A 305 -10.47 23.51 -2.95
C THR A 305 -11.06 24.91 -2.78
N THR A 306 -11.51 25.52 -3.88
CA THR A 306 -12.18 26.83 -3.88
C THR A 306 -13.50 26.79 -3.13
N GLU A 307 -14.33 25.77 -3.39
CA GLU A 307 -15.60 25.58 -2.69
C GLU A 307 -15.39 25.38 -1.18
N ASN A 308 -14.36 24.61 -0.79
CA ASN A 308 -13.95 24.45 0.61
C ASN A 308 -13.47 25.77 1.24
N LEU A 309 -12.74 26.60 0.49
CA LEU A 309 -12.28 27.91 0.94
C LEU A 309 -13.46 28.87 1.16
N LYS A 310 -14.40 28.92 0.21
CA LYS A 310 -15.65 29.71 0.32
C LYS A 310 -16.49 29.28 1.52
N ALA A 311 -16.63 27.98 1.77
CA ALA A 311 -17.32 27.45 2.93
C ALA A 311 -16.63 27.84 4.27
N LYS A 312 -15.29 27.79 4.31
CA LYS A 312 -14.50 28.22 5.48
C LYS A 312 -14.61 29.72 5.75
N ILE A 313 -14.52 30.55 4.71
CA ILE A 313 -14.68 32.01 4.82
C ILE A 313 -16.07 32.34 5.37
N ASN A 314 -17.14 31.75 4.80
CA ASN A 314 -18.50 31.93 5.31
C ASN A 314 -18.62 31.50 6.78
N TYR A 315 -18.08 30.34 7.16
CA TYR A 315 -18.10 29.87 8.54
C TYR A 315 -17.34 30.81 9.50
N SER A 316 -16.18 31.33 9.10
CA SER A 316 -15.41 32.32 9.86
C SER A 316 -16.14 33.65 10.00
N LEU A 317 -16.85 34.10 8.96
CA LEU A 317 -17.68 35.31 9.00
C LEU A 317 -18.91 35.13 9.92
N GLU A 318 -19.55 33.96 9.92
CA GLU A 318 -20.63 33.65 10.87
C GLU A 318 -20.13 33.58 12.33
N LEU A 319 -18.98 32.95 12.58
CA LEU A 319 -18.32 32.99 13.90
C LEU A 319 -18.02 34.42 14.34
N ALA A 320 -17.48 35.24 13.43
CA ALA A 320 -17.15 36.63 13.70
C ALA A 320 -18.39 37.48 14.02
N LYS A 321 -19.61 37.08 13.62
CA LYS A 321 -20.87 37.76 13.95
C LYS A 321 -21.37 37.52 15.37
N ILE A 322 -21.00 36.40 16.01
CA ILE A 322 -21.57 36.00 17.32
C ILE A 322 -21.38 37.06 18.42
N PRO A 323 -20.18 37.64 18.65
CA PRO A 323 -19.98 38.63 19.71
C PRO A 323 -20.83 39.90 19.55
N TRP A 324 -21.20 40.25 18.31
CA TRP A 324 -22.03 41.42 18.00
C TRP A 324 -23.50 41.16 18.29
N VAL A 325 -23.99 39.97 17.93
CA VAL A 325 -25.35 39.52 18.26
C VAL A 325 -25.52 39.45 19.78
N ASP A 326 -24.52 38.93 20.49
CA ASP A 326 -24.50 38.91 21.95
C ASP A 326 -24.42 40.33 22.56
N ARG A 327 -23.57 41.22 22.01
CA ARG A 327 -23.47 42.62 22.43
C ARG A 327 -24.79 43.37 22.22
N GLU A 328 -25.42 43.25 21.06
CA GLU A 328 -26.69 43.89 20.76
C GLU A 328 -27.81 43.34 21.66
N THR A 329 -27.81 42.03 21.92
CA THR A 329 -28.72 41.39 22.87
C THR A 329 -28.49 41.87 24.31
N MET A 330 -27.23 42.15 24.69
CA MET A 330 -26.91 42.78 25.98
C MET A 330 -27.32 44.26 26.04
N MET A 331 -27.06 45.07 25.00
CA MET A 331 -27.52 46.47 24.99
C MET A 331 -29.04 46.55 25.11
N LYS A 332 -29.77 45.72 24.35
CA LYS A 332 -31.24 45.58 24.48
C LYS A 332 -31.70 45.09 25.86
N LYS A 333 -30.84 44.45 26.67
CA LYS A 333 -31.13 44.14 28.10
C LYS A 333 -30.81 45.33 29.00
N ILE A 334 -29.69 46.00 28.79
CA ILE A 334 -29.28 47.21 29.53
C ILE A 334 -30.31 48.32 29.36
N GLU A 335 -30.77 48.60 28.12
CA GLU A 335 -31.83 49.58 27.84
C GLU A 335 -33.16 49.24 28.55
N ARG A 336 -33.50 47.95 28.67
CA ARG A 336 -34.67 47.51 29.44
C ARG A 336 -34.47 47.74 30.94
N LEU A 337 -33.32 47.36 31.48
CA LEU A 337 -32.98 47.59 32.89
C LEU A 337 -32.88 49.08 33.23
N GLN A 338 -32.41 49.92 32.32
CA GLN A 338 -32.39 51.39 32.48
C GLN A 338 -33.81 51.96 32.50
N LYS A 339 -34.72 51.50 31.63
CA LYS A 339 -36.13 51.87 31.67
C LYS A 339 -36.80 51.41 32.97
N GLU A 340 -36.52 50.20 33.43
CA GLU A 340 -37.01 49.68 34.71
C GLU A 340 -36.47 50.49 35.90
N ASN A 341 -35.17 50.83 35.90
CA ASN A 341 -34.56 51.70 36.92
C ASN A 341 -35.17 53.11 36.91
N MET A 342 -35.38 53.75 35.76
CA MET A 342 -36.08 55.04 35.71
C MET A 342 -37.48 54.97 36.32
N ILE A 343 -38.23 53.89 36.06
CA ILE A 343 -39.56 53.67 36.65
C ILE A 343 -39.47 53.47 38.17
N LEU A 344 -38.42 52.80 38.67
CA LEU A 344 -38.18 52.62 40.11
C LEU A 344 -37.71 53.91 40.79
N GLN A 345 -36.88 54.71 40.12
CA GLN A 345 -36.43 56.03 40.59
C GLN A 345 -37.64 56.96 40.77
N HIS A 346 -38.52 57.05 39.75
CA HIS A 346 -39.74 57.85 39.83
C HIS A 346 -40.66 57.42 40.99
N LYS A 347 -40.76 56.10 41.25
CA LYS A 347 -41.52 55.56 42.38
C LYS A 347 -40.86 55.85 43.73
N LEU A 348 -39.53 55.92 43.80
CA LEU A 348 -38.81 56.34 45.01
C LEU A 348 -39.01 57.83 45.27
N ASP A 349 -38.96 58.67 44.24
CA ASP A 349 -39.22 60.12 44.35
C ASP A 349 -40.67 60.41 44.79
N GLU A 350 -41.64 59.62 44.34
CA GLU A 350 -43.05 59.68 44.80
C GLU A 350 -43.22 59.29 46.28
N VAL A 351 -42.37 58.42 46.82
CA VAL A 351 -42.36 58.03 48.23
C VAL A 351 -41.61 59.06 49.07
N SER A 352 -40.42 59.51 48.62
CA SER A 352 -39.62 60.50 49.34
C SER A 352 -40.30 61.86 49.43
N LYS A 353 -41.12 62.26 48.45
CA LYS A 353 -41.96 63.47 48.53
C LYS A 353 -43.12 63.39 49.54
N LYS A 354 -43.36 62.22 50.17
CA LYS A 354 -44.35 62.05 51.24
C LYS A 354 -43.74 61.98 52.64
N GLU A 355 -42.41 62.02 52.76
CA GLU A 355 -41.69 61.93 54.04
C GLU A 355 -40.68 63.08 54.17
N SER A 356 -41.16 64.26 54.58
CA SER A 356 -40.35 65.38 55.09
C SER A 356 -41.19 66.17 56.12
N PRO A 357 -40.61 66.66 57.25
CA PRO A 357 -41.38 67.00 58.44
C PRO A 357 -41.69 68.49 58.60
N GLU A 358 -42.74 68.80 59.38
CA GLU A 358 -42.87 70.09 60.08
C GLU A 358 -42.85 69.84 61.61
N ASP A 359 -42.03 70.63 62.30
CA ASP A 359 -41.69 70.53 63.72
C ASP A 359 -42.29 71.71 64.53
N PRO A 360 -42.28 71.68 65.88
CA PRO A 360 -43.23 72.41 66.72
C PRO A 360 -42.81 73.84 67.13
N LYS A 361 -43.74 74.57 67.77
CA LYS A 361 -43.45 75.75 68.62
C LYS A 361 -44.26 75.74 69.92
N GLU A 362 -43.73 76.45 70.91
CA GLU A 362 -43.86 76.18 72.35
C GLU A 362 -44.00 77.51 73.17
N VAL A 363 -44.33 77.39 74.47
CA VAL A 363 -44.07 78.33 75.60
C VAL A 363 -45.14 79.35 76.04
N GLY A 364 -45.56 79.20 77.32
CA GLY A 364 -45.74 80.28 78.32
C GLY A 364 -47.16 80.71 78.73
N GLN A 365 -47.48 81.13 79.97
CA GLN A 365 -46.80 81.05 81.29
C GLN A 365 -47.80 81.44 82.43
N LEU A 366 -47.70 80.80 83.61
CA LEU A 366 -48.04 81.26 85.00
C LEU A 366 -49.38 81.97 85.36
N SER A 367 -50.10 81.46 86.38
CA SER A 367 -50.41 82.17 87.66
C SER A 367 -51.17 81.27 88.68
N ASP A 368 -51.30 81.74 89.92
CA ASP A 368 -51.52 81.00 91.18
C ASP A 368 -52.97 80.64 91.63
N ALA A 369 -53.01 79.76 92.64
CA ALA A 369 -54.03 79.58 93.70
C ALA A 369 -55.23 78.59 93.53
N LEU A 370 -55.32 77.69 94.54
CA LEU A 370 -56.28 76.61 94.85
C LEU A 370 -57.74 77.07 95.15
N PRO A 371 -58.77 76.17 95.33
CA PRO A 371 -58.67 74.71 95.56
C PRO A 371 -59.64 73.77 94.78
N ASN A 372 -59.26 72.49 94.74
CA ASN A 372 -60.16 71.30 94.73
C ASN A 372 -61.15 71.09 93.55
N TYR A 373 -60.81 71.55 92.35
CA TYR A 373 -61.32 70.96 91.09
C TYR A 373 -60.18 70.49 90.15
N GLN A 374 -58.97 71.06 90.31
CA GLN A 374 -57.80 70.74 89.49
C GLN A 374 -57.41 69.26 89.51
N GLY A 375 -57.47 68.58 90.66
CA GLY A 375 -57.09 67.16 90.77
C GLY A 375 -57.89 66.24 89.84
N VAL A 376 -59.22 66.44 89.74
CA VAL A 376 -60.08 65.63 88.85
C VAL A 376 -59.86 65.98 87.38
N THR A 377 -59.63 67.26 87.05
CA THR A 377 -59.29 67.66 85.67
C THR A 377 -57.90 67.19 85.26
N GLU A 378 -56.94 67.12 86.20
CA GLU A 378 -55.60 66.59 85.99
C GLU A 378 -55.61 65.06 85.88
N GLU A 379 -56.40 64.35 86.67
CA GLU A 379 -56.58 62.91 86.49
C GLU A 379 -57.26 62.62 85.15
N LEU A 380 -58.27 63.41 84.76
CA LEU A 380 -58.89 63.29 83.43
C LEU A 380 -57.93 63.64 82.29
N SER A 381 -57.01 64.60 82.46
CA SER A 381 -55.98 64.91 81.46
C SER A 381 -54.87 63.85 81.43
N LYS A 382 -54.45 63.31 82.59
CA LYS A 382 -53.51 62.19 82.69
C LYS A 382 -54.10 60.92 82.06
N GLU A 383 -55.38 60.64 82.27
CA GLU A 383 -56.13 59.52 81.67
C GLU A 383 -56.34 59.70 80.14
N ARG A 384 -56.52 60.94 79.66
CA ARG A 384 -56.54 61.24 78.22
C ARG A 384 -55.16 61.07 77.59
N ALA A 385 -54.11 61.61 78.20
CA ALA A 385 -52.73 61.44 77.76
C ALA A 385 -52.30 59.96 77.78
N ALA A 386 -52.72 59.20 78.79
CA ALA A 386 -52.48 57.75 78.87
C ALA A 386 -53.23 56.99 77.77
N ARG A 387 -54.48 57.38 77.43
CA ARG A 387 -55.21 56.82 76.27
C ARG A 387 -54.54 57.15 74.94
N GLU A 388 -54.03 58.37 74.76
CA GLU A 388 -53.33 58.77 73.54
C GLU A 388 -51.99 58.04 73.41
N ALA A 389 -51.18 57.98 74.46
CA ALA A 389 -49.96 57.16 74.51
C ALA A 389 -50.25 55.67 74.25
N LEU A 390 -51.33 55.11 74.79
CA LEU A 390 -51.73 53.73 74.51
C LEU A 390 -52.16 53.54 73.05
N LYS A 391 -52.85 54.52 72.45
CA LYS A 391 -53.24 54.52 71.04
C LYS A 391 -52.02 54.58 70.12
N GLU A 392 -51.00 55.36 70.48
CA GLU A 392 -49.70 55.39 69.78
C GLU A 392 -48.96 54.06 69.90
N VAL A 393 -48.90 53.45 71.10
CA VAL A 393 -48.32 52.12 71.31
C VAL A 393 -49.04 51.04 70.49
N VAL A 394 -50.38 51.10 70.42
CA VAL A 394 -51.17 50.20 69.56
C VAL A 394 -50.88 50.45 68.07
N ALA A 395 -50.84 51.70 67.62
CA ALA A 395 -50.52 52.04 66.23
C ALA A 395 -49.09 51.61 65.84
N ALA A 396 -48.12 51.74 66.74
CA ALA A 396 -46.75 51.24 66.58
C ALA A 396 -46.72 49.71 66.51
N ALA A 397 -47.44 49.02 67.39
CA ALA A 397 -47.57 47.56 67.37
C ALA A 397 -48.23 47.05 66.08
N GLU A 398 -49.28 47.70 65.59
CA GLU A 398 -49.91 47.40 64.30
C GLU A 398 -48.98 47.66 63.12
N SER A 399 -48.15 48.72 63.19
CA SER A 399 -47.12 49.01 62.19
C SER A 399 -46.06 47.90 62.15
N MET A 400 -45.55 47.49 63.32
CA MET A 400 -44.63 46.36 63.43
C MET A 400 -45.25 45.05 62.94
N LEU A 401 -46.54 44.79 63.21
CA LEU A 401 -47.26 43.63 62.67
C LEU A 401 -47.42 43.69 61.15
N ARG A 402 -47.66 44.87 60.55
CA ARG A 402 -47.66 45.05 59.09
C ARG A 402 -46.28 44.74 58.49
N VAL A 403 -45.21 45.27 59.08
CA VAL A 403 -43.82 44.98 58.65
C VAL A 403 -43.49 43.48 58.80
N ALA A 404 -43.86 42.85 59.92
CA ALA A 404 -43.65 41.43 60.15
C ALA A 404 -44.42 40.55 59.13
N ARG A 405 -45.68 40.87 58.84
CA ARG A 405 -46.49 40.17 57.82
C ARG A 405 -45.89 40.31 56.42
N ALA A 406 -45.46 41.52 56.04
CA ALA A 406 -44.76 41.75 54.78
C ALA A 406 -43.44 40.96 54.72
N ARG A 407 -42.67 40.93 55.81
CA ARG A 407 -41.43 40.15 55.90
C ARG A 407 -41.69 38.65 55.74
N ILE A 408 -42.70 38.09 56.41
CA ILE A 408 -43.10 36.69 56.24
C ILE A 408 -43.42 36.39 54.76
N ALA A 409 -44.26 37.20 54.11
CA ALA A 409 -44.60 37.00 52.71
C ALA A 409 -43.38 37.08 51.76
N THR A 410 -42.37 37.92 52.07
CA THR A 410 -41.10 37.92 51.30
C THR A 410 -40.27 36.66 51.53
N LEU A 411 -40.20 36.16 52.77
CA LEU A 411 -39.47 34.93 53.09
C LEU A 411 -40.14 33.69 52.51
N GLU A 412 -41.48 33.63 52.49
CA GLU A 412 -42.24 32.54 51.86
C GLU A 412 -42.01 32.49 50.34
N ARG A 413 -41.96 33.65 49.68
CA ARG A 413 -41.59 33.75 48.26
C ARG A 413 -40.17 33.23 48.02
N GLN A 414 -39.19 33.73 48.77
CA GLN A 414 -37.80 33.25 48.70
C GLN A 414 -37.66 31.74 48.97
N LEU A 415 -38.46 31.19 49.90
CA LEU A 415 -38.48 29.75 50.19
C LEU A 415 -39.09 28.94 49.02
N LYS A 416 -40.10 29.47 48.34
CA LYS A 416 -40.64 28.88 47.11
C LYS A 416 -39.60 28.90 45.98
N ASP A 417 -38.97 30.04 45.75
CA ASP A 417 -38.00 30.22 44.66
C ASP A 417 -36.78 29.30 44.87
N THR A 418 -36.18 29.30 46.06
CA THR A 418 -35.07 28.39 46.41
C THR A 418 -35.44 26.91 46.34
N ARG A 419 -36.70 26.51 46.59
CA ARG A 419 -37.16 25.14 46.31
C ARG A 419 -37.10 24.81 44.82
N THR A 420 -37.59 25.70 43.96
CA THR A 420 -37.55 25.49 42.49
C THR A 420 -36.12 25.47 41.94
N GLU A 421 -35.23 26.33 42.46
CA GLU A 421 -33.80 26.31 42.13
C GLU A 421 -33.14 24.98 42.54
N LEU A 422 -33.46 24.47 43.73
CA LEU A 422 -32.93 23.21 44.24
C LEU A 422 -33.42 22.00 43.44
N GLU A 423 -34.67 22.02 42.96
CA GLU A 423 -35.20 21.02 42.03
C GLU A 423 -34.52 21.10 40.65
N ALA A 424 -34.33 22.30 40.11
CA ALA A 424 -33.58 22.51 38.87
C ALA A 424 -32.11 22.06 38.99
N ALA A 425 -31.46 22.35 40.12
CA ALA A 425 -30.10 21.88 40.41
C ALA A 425 -30.01 20.35 40.53
N ARG A 426 -31.00 19.71 41.18
CA ARG A 426 -31.11 18.24 41.24
C ARG A 426 -31.31 17.62 39.85
N LYS A 427 -32.09 18.25 38.98
CA LYS A 427 -32.27 17.80 37.59
C LYS A 427 -30.94 17.91 36.83
N LYS A 428 -30.31 19.09 36.83
CA LYS A 428 -28.98 19.31 36.21
C LYS A 428 -27.92 18.32 36.71
N HIS A 429 -27.92 17.97 38.01
CA HIS A 429 -27.00 16.97 38.55
C HIS A 429 -27.25 15.56 37.96
N LYS A 430 -28.51 15.13 37.84
CA LYS A 430 -28.85 13.84 37.21
C LYS A 430 -28.47 13.81 35.73
N ASP A 431 -28.70 14.90 35.02
CA ASP A 431 -28.35 15.02 33.59
C ASP A 431 -26.83 14.94 33.40
N LEU A 432 -26.05 15.60 34.26
CA LEU A 432 -24.58 15.47 34.29
C LEU A 432 -24.12 14.04 34.64
N GLU A 433 -24.73 13.40 35.63
CA GLU A 433 -24.41 12.02 36.03
C GLU A 433 -24.66 11.01 34.91
N GLN A 434 -25.74 11.19 34.13
CA GLN A 434 -26.01 10.41 32.92
C GLN A 434 -24.98 10.68 31.83
N LEU A 435 -24.59 11.94 31.62
CA LEU A 435 -23.56 12.31 30.65
C LEU A 435 -22.19 11.71 31.01
N TYR A 436 -21.82 11.65 32.28
CA TYR A 436 -20.61 10.96 32.74
C TYR A 436 -20.68 9.45 32.47
N ARG A 437 -21.76 8.76 32.82
CA ARG A 437 -21.93 7.32 32.52
C ARG A 437 -21.88 7.03 31.02
N HIS A 438 -22.50 7.87 30.19
CA HIS A 438 -22.45 7.70 28.74
C HIS A 438 -21.04 7.94 28.20
N ARG A 439 -20.32 8.95 28.71
CA ARG A 439 -18.92 9.24 28.34
C ARG A 439 -17.98 8.10 28.73
N GLU A 440 -18.15 7.52 29.91
CA GLU A 440 -17.41 6.35 30.40
C GLU A 440 -17.63 5.13 29.50
N SER A 441 -18.89 4.74 29.27
CA SER A 441 -19.25 3.67 28.33
C SER A 441 -18.71 3.90 26.91
N SER A 442 -18.66 5.16 26.47
CA SER A 442 -18.07 5.55 25.18
C SER A 442 -16.54 5.40 25.14
N TYR A 443 -15.83 5.63 26.25
CA TYR A 443 -14.40 5.33 26.34
C TYR A 443 -14.13 3.82 26.37
N ASP A 444 -14.93 3.04 27.12
CA ASP A 444 -14.80 1.58 27.14
C ASP A 444 -15.03 0.96 25.75
N ALA A 445 -16.05 1.44 25.02
CA ALA A 445 -16.33 1.00 23.66
C ALA A 445 -15.17 1.35 22.70
N ARG A 446 -14.59 2.55 22.80
CA ARG A 446 -13.39 2.94 22.04
C ARG A 446 -12.18 2.08 22.40
N SER A 447 -11.96 1.82 23.69
CA SER A 447 -10.85 1.02 24.21
C SER A 447 -10.92 -0.43 23.68
N LYS A 448 -12.09 -1.07 23.78
CA LYS A 448 -12.32 -2.41 23.21
C LYS A 448 -12.06 -2.45 21.70
N LYS A 449 -12.62 -1.48 20.96
CA LYS A 449 -12.39 -1.39 19.50
C LYS A 449 -10.92 -1.15 19.15
N LEU A 450 -10.17 -0.38 19.95
CA LEU A 450 -8.73 -0.17 19.76
C LEU A 450 -7.94 -1.47 19.99
N ILE A 451 -8.28 -2.24 21.02
CA ILE A 451 -7.67 -3.54 21.31
C ILE A 451 -7.99 -4.56 20.21
N GLU A 452 -9.23 -4.57 19.71
CA GLU A 452 -9.63 -5.42 18.56
C GLU A 452 -8.82 -5.08 17.31
N VAL A 453 -8.71 -3.78 16.97
CA VAL A 453 -7.90 -3.31 15.84
C VAL A 453 -6.41 -3.64 16.02
N SER A 454 -5.86 -3.54 17.23
CA SER A 454 -4.47 -3.95 17.53
C SER A 454 -4.26 -5.43 17.22
N LYS A 455 -5.15 -6.30 17.70
CA LYS A 455 -5.08 -7.75 17.46
C LYS A 455 -5.23 -8.11 15.99
N THR A 456 -6.10 -7.44 15.24
CA THR A 456 -6.19 -7.61 13.79
C THR A 456 -4.87 -7.20 13.13
N GLY A 457 -4.28 -6.07 13.53
CA GLY A 457 -2.96 -5.63 13.05
C GLY A 457 -1.84 -6.64 13.35
N GLU A 458 -1.78 -7.17 14.57
CA GLU A 458 -0.82 -8.21 14.99
C GLU A 458 -0.94 -9.47 14.11
N ILE A 459 -2.16 -9.97 13.87
CA ILE A 459 -2.41 -11.13 12.99
C ILE A 459 -2.01 -10.83 11.53
N THR A 460 -2.26 -9.62 11.03
CA THR A 460 -1.83 -9.19 9.69
C THR A 460 -0.31 -9.13 9.59
N ILE A 461 0.38 -8.58 10.58
CA ILE A 461 1.85 -8.52 10.64
C ILE A 461 2.46 -9.93 10.69
N GLU A 462 1.87 -10.85 11.48
CA GLU A 462 2.33 -12.23 11.54
C GLU A 462 2.14 -12.94 10.19
N THR A 463 1.01 -12.72 9.51
CA THR A 463 0.72 -13.28 8.19
C THR A 463 1.68 -12.76 7.12
N LEU A 464 1.92 -11.43 7.08
CA LEU A 464 2.90 -10.81 6.19
C LEU A 464 4.33 -11.30 6.47
N SER A 465 4.67 -11.55 7.74
CA SER A 465 5.99 -12.11 8.11
C SER A 465 6.17 -13.53 7.56
N ARG A 466 5.15 -14.40 7.69
CA ARG A 466 5.18 -15.75 7.08
C ARG A 466 5.24 -15.70 5.56
N GLN A 467 4.54 -14.75 4.91
CA GLN A 467 4.61 -14.56 3.45
C GLN A 467 6.01 -14.10 3.01
N ARG A 468 6.63 -13.15 3.73
CA ARG A 468 8.03 -12.74 3.50
C ARG A 468 8.97 -13.94 3.59
N ASP A 469 8.88 -14.72 4.65
CA ASP A 469 9.78 -15.85 4.90
C ASP A 469 9.63 -16.95 3.82
N ALA A 470 8.41 -17.20 3.36
CA ALA A 470 8.14 -18.09 2.23
C ALA A 470 8.71 -17.58 0.90
N LEU A 471 8.60 -16.27 0.63
CA LEU A 471 9.19 -15.64 -0.56
C LEU A 471 10.71 -15.62 -0.51
N GLU A 472 11.31 -15.37 0.66
CA GLU A 472 12.76 -15.39 0.86
C GLU A 472 13.33 -16.80 0.63
N LEU A 473 12.65 -17.84 1.14
CA LEU A 473 12.98 -19.23 0.86
C LEU A 473 12.85 -19.54 -0.64
N ARG A 474 11.79 -19.06 -1.31
CA ARG A 474 11.61 -19.27 -2.76
C ARG A 474 12.66 -18.56 -3.61
N VAL A 475 13.10 -17.35 -3.21
CA VAL A 475 14.21 -16.64 -3.86
C VAL A 475 15.53 -17.40 -3.68
N LYS A 476 15.75 -18.02 -2.51
CA LYS A 476 16.92 -18.87 -2.26
C LYS A 476 16.91 -20.11 -3.16
N GLU A 477 15.79 -20.84 -3.25
CA GLU A 477 15.64 -21.98 -4.17
C GLU A 477 15.90 -21.60 -5.63
N LEU A 478 15.38 -20.45 -6.09
CA LEU A 478 15.60 -19.99 -7.47
C LEU A 478 17.05 -19.61 -7.75
N ARG A 479 17.78 -19.06 -6.76
CA ARG A 479 19.23 -18.83 -6.87
C ARG A 479 20.00 -20.13 -6.95
N GLU A 480 19.70 -21.11 -6.09
CA GLU A 480 20.34 -22.43 -6.13
C GLU A 480 20.08 -23.12 -7.48
N GLN A 481 18.86 -23.05 -8.02
CA GLN A 481 18.53 -23.54 -9.36
C GLN A 481 19.29 -22.81 -10.48
N ALA A 482 19.43 -21.48 -10.39
CA ALA A 482 20.18 -20.69 -11.37
C ALA A 482 21.67 -21.05 -11.37
N GLU A 483 22.31 -21.12 -10.20
CA GLU A 483 23.71 -21.56 -10.09
C GLU A 483 23.90 -23.01 -10.59
N GLN A 484 22.93 -23.89 -10.37
CA GLN A 484 23.00 -25.28 -10.81
C GLN A 484 22.83 -25.40 -12.34
N ALA A 485 22.00 -24.56 -12.94
CA ALA A 485 21.89 -24.41 -14.39
C ALA A 485 23.17 -23.81 -15.01
N GLU A 486 23.78 -22.81 -14.37
CA GLU A 486 25.06 -22.22 -14.79
C GLU A 486 26.19 -23.25 -14.76
N ARG A 487 26.35 -24.00 -13.65
CA ARG A 487 27.32 -25.12 -13.55
C ARG A 487 27.10 -26.16 -14.65
N ALA A 488 25.83 -26.49 -14.96
CA ALA A 488 25.51 -27.43 -16.04
C ALA A 488 25.80 -26.87 -17.44
N ALA A 489 25.64 -25.56 -17.66
CA ALA A 489 26.02 -24.90 -18.90
C ALA A 489 27.54 -24.89 -19.10
N VAL A 490 28.31 -24.51 -18.06
CA VAL A 490 29.78 -24.55 -18.06
C VAL A 490 30.31 -25.96 -18.32
N ALA A 491 29.71 -26.99 -17.70
CA ALA A 491 30.08 -28.38 -17.94
C ALA A 491 29.84 -28.81 -19.40
N LYS A 492 28.69 -28.43 -19.99
CA LYS A 492 28.40 -28.69 -21.41
C LYS A 492 29.35 -27.95 -22.35
N GLU A 493 29.70 -26.70 -22.04
CA GLU A 493 30.64 -25.91 -22.83
C GLU A 493 32.05 -26.50 -22.78
N ALA A 494 32.50 -26.98 -21.61
CA ALA A 494 33.75 -27.70 -21.46
C ALA A 494 33.75 -29.02 -22.26
N GLU A 495 32.65 -29.78 -22.23
CA GLU A 495 32.50 -31.00 -23.03
C GLU A 495 32.51 -30.71 -24.54
N GLN A 496 31.79 -29.68 -25.00
CA GLN A 496 31.79 -29.25 -26.40
C GLN A 496 33.17 -28.79 -26.86
N ARG A 497 33.89 -28.04 -26.03
CA ARG A 497 35.27 -27.61 -26.28
C ARG A 497 36.22 -28.81 -26.41
N ALA A 498 36.17 -29.76 -25.48
CA ALA A 498 36.97 -30.99 -25.57
C ALA A 498 36.63 -31.85 -26.81
N ARG A 499 35.36 -31.92 -27.22
CA ARG A 499 34.94 -32.56 -28.48
C ARG A 499 35.49 -31.83 -29.71
N ALA A 500 35.47 -30.49 -29.71
CA ALA A 500 36.03 -29.68 -30.79
C ALA A 500 37.55 -29.85 -30.90
N GLU A 501 38.28 -29.81 -29.79
CA GLU A 501 39.72 -30.09 -29.73
C GLU A 501 40.05 -31.50 -30.24
N SER A 502 39.26 -32.52 -29.86
CA SER A 502 39.43 -33.89 -30.37
C SER A 502 39.19 -34.01 -31.88
N LEU A 503 38.20 -33.30 -32.43
CA LEU A 503 37.96 -33.25 -33.87
C LEU A 503 39.08 -32.50 -34.61
N GLN A 504 39.55 -31.38 -34.04
CA GLN A 504 40.66 -30.61 -34.61
C GLN A 504 41.97 -31.42 -34.64
N ALA A 505 42.25 -32.19 -33.58
CA ALA A 505 43.38 -33.13 -33.55
C ALA A 505 43.28 -34.19 -34.65
N LYS A 506 42.10 -34.81 -34.84
CA LYS A 506 41.87 -35.78 -35.92
C LYS A 506 42.01 -35.19 -37.31
N VAL A 507 41.56 -33.95 -37.52
CA VAL A 507 41.74 -33.24 -38.80
C VAL A 507 43.22 -32.95 -39.06
N ALA A 508 43.97 -32.51 -38.05
CA ALA A 508 45.41 -32.30 -38.16
C ALA A 508 46.18 -33.61 -38.45
N GLU A 509 45.81 -34.71 -37.80
CA GLU A 509 46.36 -36.05 -38.08
C GLU A 509 46.05 -36.51 -39.51
N GLN A 510 44.81 -36.29 -39.98
CA GLN A 510 44.39 -36.65 -41.34
C GLN A 510 45.12 -35.82 -42.41
N ILE A 511 45.34 -34.51 -42.18
CA ILE A 511 46.15 -33.65 -43.05
C ILE A 511 47.59 -34.16 -43.12
N SER A 512 48.22 -34.41 -41.97
CA SER A 512 49.59 -34.98 -41.87
C SER A 512 49.71 -36.34 -42.58
N ALA A 513 48.71 -37.21 -42.47
CA ALA A 513 48.66 -38.47 -43.20
C ALA A 513 48.52 -38.27 -44.72
N GLN A 514 47.69 -37.31 -45.15
CA GLN A 514 47.51 -36.99 -46.57
C GLN A 514 48.77 -36.35 -47.18
N GLU A 515 49.50 -35.52 -46.44
CA GLU A 515 50.79 -34.96 -46.85
C GLU A 515 51.85 -36.06 -47.04
N LYS A 516 51.93 -37.04 -46.14
CA LYS A 516 52.81 -38.21 -46.29
C LYS A 516 52.46 -39.05 -47.52
N ILE A 517 51.16 -39.26 -47.78
CA ILE A 517 50.71 -39.98 -48.98
C ILE A 517 51.07 -39.19 -50.24
N LYS A 518 50.85 -37.87 -50.26
CA LYS A 518 51.26 -36.99 -51.37
C LYS A 518 52.75 -37.11 -51.65
N ALA A 519 53.60 -36.90 -50.64
CA ALA A 519 55.05 -37.00 -50.78
C ALA A 519 55.50 -38.38 -51.31
N ALA A 520 54.87 -39.47 -50.85
CA ALA A 520 55.14 -40.81 -51.37
C ALA A 520 54.69 -40.99 -52.84
N THR A 521 53.55 -40.40 -53.24
CA THR A 521 53.11 -40.42 -54.64
C THR A 521 53.99 -39.55 -55.54
N GLU A 522 54.42 -38.38 -55.07
CA GLU A 522 55.33 -37.47 -55.79
C GLU A 522 56.69 -38.13 -56.02
N GLY A 523 57.25 -38.80 -54.99
CA GLY A 523 58.46 -39.61 -55.14
C GLY A 523 58.31 -40.74 -56.18
N ARG A 524 57.17 -41.44 -56.18
CA ARG A 524 56.89 -42.49 -57.17
C ARG A 524 56.69 -41.94 -58.59
N VAL A 525 56.16 -40.72 -58.74
CA VAL A 525 56.11 -40.03 -60.04
C VAL A 525 57.53 -39.69 -60.51
N MET A 526 58.40 -39.16 -59.65
CA MET A 526 59.80 -38.90 -59.99
C MET A 526 60.56 -40.16 -60.41
N GLU A 527 60.34 -41.30 -59.73
CA GLU A 527 60.91 -42.60 -60.12
C GLU A 527 60.42 -43.07 -61.51
N LEU A 528 59.15 -42.81 -61.84
CA LEU A 528 58.58 -43.17 -63.15
C LEU A 528 59.12 -42.26 -64.26
N ASP A 529 59.19 -40.94 -64.03
CA ASP A 529 59.79 -39.98 -64.97
C ASP A 529 61.26 -40.32 -65.26
N ALA A 530 62.03 -40.73 -64.25
CA ALA A 530 63.41 -41.18 -64.43
C ALA A 530 63.49 -42.42 -65.34
N LYS A 531 62.59 -43.40 -65.16
CA LYS A 531 62.50 -44.59 -66.03
C LYS A 531 62.02 -44.27 -67.44
N VAL A 532 61.11 -43.30 -67.61
CA VAL A 532 60.68 -42.85 -68.94
C VAL A 532 61.87 -42.27 -69.69
N LYS A 533 62.67 -41.39 -69.06
CA LYS A 533 63.89 -40.84 -69.68
C LYS A 533 64.90 -41.92 -70.06
N GLU A 534 65.13 -42.90 -69.19
CA GLU A 534 66.02 -44.03 -69.49
C GLU A 534 65.53 -44.82 -70.72
N LEU A 535 64.22 -45.08 -70.82
CA LEU A 535 63.63 -45.75 -71.97
C LEU A 535 63.66 -44.90 -73.25
N GLU A 536 63.49 -43.59 -73.15
CA GLU A 536 63.64 -42.65 -74.27
C GLU A 536 65.07 -42.66 -74.83
N GLU A 537 66.08 -42.63 -73.95
CA GLU A 537 67.49 -42.78 -74.32
C GLU A 537 67.76 -44.14 -74.98
N GLN A 538 67.25 -45.24 -74.43
CA GLN A 538 67.37 -46.57 -75.04
C GLN A 538 66.74 -46.63 -76.43
N ILE A 539 65.53 -46.09 -76.62
CA ILE A 539 64.85 -46.01 -77.92
C ILE A 539 65.68 -45.17 -78.92
N GLN A 540 66.27 -44.06 -78.47
CA GLN A 540 67.10 -43.22 -79.31
C GLN A 540 68.36 -43.97 -79.80
N THR A 541 69.06 -44.69 -78.91
CA THR A 541 70.23 -45.50 -79.33
C THR A 541 69.85 -46.62 -80.32
N LEU A 542 68.67 -47.23 -80.17
CA LEU A 542 68.16 -48.25 -81.09
C LEU A 542 67.83 -47.65 -82.48
N ARG A 543 67.23 -46.46 -82.53
CA ARG A 543 66.98 -45.74 -83.78
C ARG A 543 68.27 -45.44 -84.53
N GLU A 544 69.28 -44.92 -83.83
CA GLU A 544 70.60 -44.64 -84.39
C GLU A 544 71.33 -45.89 -84.90
N ARG A 545 71.09 -47.06 -84.28
CA ARG A 545 71.64 -48.35 -84.73
C ARG A 545 70.90 -48.89 -85.96
N SER A 546 69.58 -48.71 -86.03
CA SER A 546 68.74 -49.15 -87.15
C SER A 546 69.08 -48.42 -88.45
N VAL A 547 69.25 -47.09 -88.41
CA VAL A 547 69.65 -46.29 -89.58
C VAL A 547 70.97 -46.79 -90.19
N ARG A 548 71.98 -47.09 -89.36
CA ARG A 548 73.27 -47.61 -89.81
C ARG A 548 73.17 -48.98 -90.53
N LEU A 549 72.18 -49.80 -90.18
CA LEU A 549 71.95 -51.10 -90.84
C LEU A 549 71.31 -50.92 -92.23
N VAL A 550 70.29 -50.05 -92.34
CA VAL A 550 69.64 -49.74 -93.64
C VAL A 550 70.64 -49.15 -94.64
N ASP A 551 71.58 -48.33 -94.17
CA ASP A 551 72.65 -47.76 -94.99
C ASP A 551 73.71 -48.79 -95.45
N MET A 552 73.80 -49.97 -94.82
CA MET A 552 74.62 -51.08 -95.31
C MET A 552 73.85 -51.95 -96.31
N GLU A 553 72.58 -52.25 -96.03
CA GLU A 553 71.72 -53.09 -96.88
C GLU A 553 71.60 -52.50 -98.30
N ARG A 554 71.41 -51.18 -98.39
CA ARG A 554 71.35 -50.42 -99.67
C ARG A 554 72.62 -50.52 -100.54
N ARG A 555 73.74 -51.01 -100.01
CA ARG A 555 75.02 -51.11 -100.74
C ARG A 555 75.30 -52.50 -101.33
N ARG A 556 74.41 -53.50 -101.15
CA ARG A 556 74.76 -54.91 -101.40
C ARG A 556 73.95 -55.70 -102.43
N CYS A 557 72.86 -55.18 -103.00
CA CYS A 557 71.95 -56.01 -103.81
C CYS A 557 71.61 -55.42 -105.19
N LEU A 558 72.29 -55.90 -106.23
CA LEU A 558 71.87 -55.91 -107.63
C LEU A 558 72.28 -57.27 -108.25
N GLU A 559 71.43 -57.80 -109.15
CA GLU A 559 71.53 -59.08 -109.91
C GLU A 559 70.95 -60.36 -109.26
N TYR A 560 69.79 -60.83 -109.76
CA TYR A 560 69.63 -62.05 -110.58
C TYR A 560 68.14 -62.47 -110.77
N VAL A 561 67.73 -62.83 -111.99
CA VAL A 561 66.49 -63.59 -112.32
C VAL A 561 66.78 -64.52 -113.52
N PRO A 562 66.42 -65.83 -113.49
CA PRO A 562 66.68 -66.77 -114.59
C PRO A 562 65.42 -67.27 -115.34
N SER A 563 65.62 -67.92 -116.50
CA SER A 563 64.55 -68.54 -117.32
C SER A 563 64.94 -69.92 -117.91
N LYS A 564 63.92 -70.74 -118.20
CA LYS A 564 63.89 -72.15 -118.65
C LYS A 564 64.17 -72.30 -120.18
N GLU A 565 64.06 -73.43 -120.91
CA GLU A 565 63.66 -74.86 -120.75
C GLU A 565 64.14 -75.65 -122.01
N SER A 566 64.13 -77.00 -122.04
CA SER A 566 64.13 -77.76 -123.31
C SER A 566 63.63 -79.22 -123.18
N GLU A 567 63.09 -79.77 -124.28
CA GLU A 567 62.27 -80.99 -124.35
C GLU A 567 63.08 -82.32 -124.43
N PRO A 568 62.48 -83.48 -124.05
CA PRO A 568 63.10 -84.80 -124.14
C PRO A 568 63.18 -85.49 -125.53
N SER A 569 62.52 -86.66 -125.69
CA SER A 569 63.10 -87.80 -126.43
C SER A 569 62.18 -89.04 -126.45
N ASP A 570 62.38 -89.92 -127.44
CA ASP A 570 61.70 -91.18 -127.76
C ASP A 570 61.20 -92.08 -126.61
N ARG A 571 61.76 -92.02 -125.40
CA ARG A 571 61.15 -92.67 -124.21
C ARG A 571 59.72 -92.16 -123.96
N GLU A 572 59.45 -90.90 -124.30
CA GLU A 572 58.11 -90.31 -124.29
C GLU A 572 57.15 -91.01 -125.25
N THR A 573 57.63 -91.62 -126.35
CA THR A 573 56.77 -92.32 -127.33
C THR A 573 56.33 -93.70 -126.84
N GLU A 574 57.13 -94.35 -125.99
CA GLU A 574 56.76 -95.61 -125.33
C GLU A 574 55.82 -95.35 -124.15
N ILE A 575 56.11 -94.31 -123.35
CA ILE A 575 55.18 -93.70 -122.39
C ILE A 575 53.85 -93.34 -123.10
N TRP A 576 53.87 -92.91 -124.37
CA TRP A 576 52.67 -92.60 -125.14
C TRP A 576 51.75 -93.80 -125.40
N LYS A 577 52.30 -95.02 -125.49
CA LYS A 577 51.50 -96.26 -125.66
C LYS A 577 50.89 -96.70 -124.34
N GLU A 578 51.65 -96.65 -123.25
CA GLU A 578 51.13 -96.84 -121.89
C GLU A 578 50.07 -95.77 -121.55
N LEU A 579 50.26 -94.53 -122.03
CA LEU A 579 49.29 -93.44 -121.96
C LEU A 579 47.99 -93.76 -122.70
N GLN A 580 47.99 -94.45 -123.85
CA GLN A 580 46.73 -94.82 -124.51
C GLN A 580 45.98 -95.93 -123.77
N VAL A 581 46.67 -96.91 -123.19
CA VAL A 581 46.03 -97.95 -122.36
C VAL A 581 45.46 -97.33 -121.07
N THR A 582 46.26 -96.51 -120.39
CA THR A 582 45.80 -95.80 -119.18
C THR A 582 44.72 -94.77 -119.50
N ARG A 583 44.69 -94.14 -120.69
CA ARG A 583 43.60 -93.26 -121.15
C ARG A 583 42.27 -93.98 -121.30
N VAL A 584 42.25 -95.22 -121.78
CA VAL A 584 41.01 -96.03 -121.83
C VAL A 584 40.54 -96.36 -120.41
N ALA A 585 41.44 -96.75 -119.51
CA ALA A 585 41.11 -96.96 -118.10
C ALA A 585 40.62 -95.66 -117.42
N LEU A 586 41.25 -94.52 -117.73
CA LEU A 586 40.85 -93.19 -117.24
C LEU A 586 39.45 -92.82 -117.71
N SER A 587 39.09 -93.08 -118.99
CA SER A 587 37.74 -92.77 -119.48
C SER A 587 36.64 -93.55 -118.74
N HIS A 588 36.94 -94.77 -118.27
CA HIS A 588 36.00 -95.55 -117.46
C HIS A 588 35.88 -94.96 -116.04
N VAL A 589 37.00 -94.59 -115.41
CA VAL A 589 37.03 -93.91 -114.10
C VAL A 589 36.41 -92.50 -114.17
N GLU A 590 36.52 -91.79 -115.30
CA GLU A 590 35.85 -90.52 -115.54
C GLU A 590 34.33 -90.66 -115.66
N GLU A 591 33.84 -91.79 -116.19
CA GLU A 591 32.42 -92.14 -116.22
C GLU A 591 31.89 -92.40 -114.80
N GLU A 592 32.59 -93.23 -114.01
CA GLU A 592 32.28 -93.49 -112.59
C GLU A 592 32.35 -92.21 -111.74
N LEU A 593 33.34 -91.34 -111.99
CA LEU A 593 33.48 -90.06 -111.30
C LEU A 593 32.34 -89.09 -111.67
N ARG A 594 31.81 -89.15 -112.89
CA ARG A 594 30.66 -88.35 -113.30
C ARG A 594 29.37 -88.84 -112.65
N GLN A 595 29.18 -90.15 -112.57
CA GLN A 595 28.07 -90.75 -111.81
C GLN A 595 28.17 -90.38 -110.32
N SER A 596 29.35 -90.53 -109.70
CA SER A 596 29.59 -90.15 -108.31
C SER A 596 29.34 -88.65 -108.03
N ARG A 597 29.65 -87.77 -108.99
CA ARG A 597 29.30 -86.34 -108.90
C ARG A 597 27.79 -86.12 -108.98
N ALA A 598 27.08 -86.78 -109.89
CA ALA A 598 25.62 -86.71 -109.97
C ALA A 598 24.94 -87.22 -108.68
N ASP A 599 25.44 -88.31 -108.12
CA ASP A 599 24.94 -88.87 -106.85
C ASP A 599 25.23 -87.92 -105.67
N LYS A 600 26.43 -87.32 -105.64
CA LYS A 600 26.80 -86.28 -104.66
C LYS A 600 25.90 -85.05 -104.78
N ASP A 601 25.64 -84.54 -105.98
CA ASP A 601 24.78 -83.37 -106.17
C ASP A 601 23.31 -83.69 -105.83
N THR A 602 22.87 -84.92 -106.06
CA THR A 602 21.56 -85.41 -105.61
C THR A 602 21.49 -85.49 -104.08
N PHE A 603 22.54 -85.99 -103.42
CA PHE A 603 22.67 -86.01 -101.97
C PHE A 603 22.77 -84.60 -101.36
N LEU A 604 23.50 -83.67 -101.98
CA LEU A 604 23.57 -82.28 -101.57
C LEU A 604 22.24 -81.54 -101.75
N ASN A 605 21.48 -81.84 -102.81
CA ASN A 605 20.12 -81.30 -102.97
C ASN A 605 19.10 -81.91 -101.99
N SER A 606 19.34 -83.13 -101.51
CA SER A 606 18.59 -83.73 -100.40
C SER A 606 18.95 -83.06 -99.06
N LEU A 607 20.24 -82.93 -98.77
CA LEU A 607 20.76 -82.21 -97.60
C LEU A 607 20.32 -80.73 -97.58
N SER A 608 20.30 -80.05 -98.72
CA SER A 608 19.84 -78.67 -98.83
C SER A 608 18.35 -78.56 -98.53
N ARG A 609 17.52 -79.52 -98.98
CA ARG A 609 16.10 -79.58 -98.60
C ARG A 609 15.88 -79.89 -97.12
N ILE A 610 16.72 -80.72 -96.52
CA ILE A 610 16.67 -81.02 -95.07
C ILE A 610 17.16 -79.82 -94.24
N ALA A 611 18.21 -79.11 -94.70
CA ALA A 611 18.77 -77.94 -94.03
C ALA A 611 17.93 -76.67 -94.21
N GLN A 612 17.14 -76.57 -95.29
CA GLN A 612 16.18 -75.48 -95.52
C GLN A 612 14.81 -75.71 -94.88
N GLY A 613 14.62 -76.82 -94.16
CA GLY A 613 13.56 -77.01 -93.16
C GLY A 613 12.20 -76.37 -93.46
N GLU A 614 11.53 -76.79 -94.55
CA GLU A 614 10.16 -76.33 -94.86
C GLU A 614 9.20 -76.70 -93.72
N GLY A 615 9.06 -75.77 -92.76
CA GLY A 615 8.35 -75.98 -91.49
C GLY A 615 8.95 -75.21 -90.31
N THR A 616 10.28 -75.00 -90.25
CA THR A 616 10.91 -74.34 -89.09
C THR A 616 10.71 -72.85 -89.06
N ASP A 617 10.77 -72.15 -90.20
CA ASP A 617 10.73 -70.68 -90.21
C ASP A 617 9.38 -70.14 -89.75
N SER A 618 8.26 -70.77 -90.15
CA SER A 618 6.93 -70.38 -89.66
C SER A 618 6.71 -70.67 -88.17
N VAL A 619 7.47 -71.62 -87.60
CA VAL A 619 7.43 -71.95 -86.16
C VAL A 619 8.35 -71.00 -85.38
N GLN A 620 9.53 -70.67 -85.91
CA GLN A 620 10.44 -69.69 -85.33
C GLN A 620 9.83 -68.28 -85.37
N GLU A 621 9.17 -67.88 -86.45
CA GLU A 621 8.48 -66.59 -86.55
C GLU A 621 7.27 -66.53 -85.61
N LYS A 622 6.48 -67.61 -85.49
CA LYS A 622 5.43 -67.71 -84.45
C LYS A 622 5.99 -67.62 -83.04
N ILE A 623 7.08 -68.32 -82.74
CA ILE A 623 7.75 -68.24 -81.43
C ILE A 623 8.30 -66.82 -81.19
N ALA A 624 8.87 -66.16 -82.20
CA ALA A 624 9.38 -64.79 -82.08
C ALA A 624 8.24 -63.79 -81.83
N THR A 625 7.13 -63.89 -82.56
CA THR A 625 5.94 -63.04 -82.31
C THR A 625 5.31 -63.31 -80.94
N GLU A 626 5.22 -64.57 -80.50
CA GLU A 626 4.69 -64.90 -79.17
C GLU A 626 5.63 -64.43 -78.04
N LEU A 627 6.95 -64.49 -78.25
CA LEU A 627 7.93 -63.92 -77.33
C LEU A 627 7.83 -62.39 -77.26
N LEU A 628 7.63 -61.70 -78.39
CA LEU A 628 7.40 -60.26 -78.42
C LEU A 628 6.09 -59.85 -77.74
N ASP A 629 5.00 -60.61 -77.94
CA ASP A 629 3.73 -60.39 -77.25
C ASP A 629 3.84 -60.63 -75.73
N ARG A 630 4.59 -61.67 -75.33
CA ARG A 630 4.89 -61.94 -73.92
C ARG A 630 5.77 -60.85 -73.31
N GLU A 631 6.79 -60.37 -74.02
CA GLU A 631 7.64 -59.26 -73.59
C GLU A 631 6.83 -57.97 -73.43
N GLN A 632 5.99 -57.63 -74.41
CA GLN A 632 5.10 -56.46 -74.32
C GLN A 632 4.09 -56.60 -73.16
N LYS A 633 3.63 -57.82 -72.86
CA LYS A 633 2.78 -58.10 -71.69
C LYS A 633 3.55 -57.99 -70.38
N ILE A 634 4.82 -58.39 -70.34
CA ILE A 634 5.72 -58.21 -69.19
C ILE A 634 5.94 -56.71 -68.93
N VAL A 635 6.25 -55.92 -69.95
CA VAL A 635 6.41 -54.46 -69.82
C VAL A 635 5.12 -53.79 -69.33
N LYS A 636 3.95 -54.18 -69.85
CA LYS A 636 2.65 -53.69 -69.35
C LYS A 636 2.42 -54.05 -67.88
N LEU A 637 2.78 -55.27 -67.45
CA LEU A 637 2.67 -55.70 -66.06
C LEU A 637 3.68 -54.99 -65.14
N GLN A 638 4.91 -54.74 -65.61
CA GLN A 638 5.90 -53.95 -64.89
C GLN A 638 5.40 -52.52 -64.64
N HIS A 639 4.82 -51.88 -65.66
CA HIS A 639 4.23 -50.54 -65.52
C HIS A 639 3.07 -50.52 -64.50
N VAL A 640 2.18 -51.52 -64.52
CA VAL A 640 1.11 -51.64 -63.51
C VAL A 640 1.66 -51.89 -62.11
N ILE A 641 2.75 -52.65 -61.97
CA ILE A 641 3.42 -52.87 -60.68
C ILE A 641 4.09 -51.56 -60.18
N GLU A 642 4.65 -50.76 -61.06
CA GLU A 642 5.21 -49.45 -60.73
C GLU A 642 4.11 -48.47 -60.30
N GLU A 643 3.01 -48.36 -61.05
CA GLU A 643 1.84 -47.56 -60.69
C GLU A 643 1.23 -48.01 -59.34
N GLN A 644 1.14 -49.32 -59.09
CA GLN A 644 0.68 -49.85 -57.81
C GLN A 644 1.62 -49.48 -56.66
N ARG A 645 2.95 -49.54 -56.86
CA ARG A 645 3.94 -49.11 -55.85
C ARG A 645 3.90 -47.61 -55.58
N GLU A 646 3.66 -46.78 -56.60
CA GLU A 646 3.46 -45.34 -56.40
C GLU A 646 2.17 -45.06 -55.61
N ASN A 647 1.08 -45.76 -55.92
CA ASN A 647 -0.17 -45.68 -55.18
C ASN A 647 -0.04 -46.19 -53.73
N GLU A 648 0.67 -47.28 -53.48
CA GLU A 648 0.99 -47.77 -52.13
C GLU A 648 1.78 -46.72 -51.34
N LYS A 649 2.79 -46.10 -51.96
CA LYS A 649 3.60 -45.04 -51.34
C LYS A 649 2.81 -43.78 -51.04
N LEU A 650 1.88 -43.38 -51.93
CA LEU A 650 0.95 -42.27 -51.68
C LEU A 650 -0.03 -42.61 -50.54
N MET A 651 -0.53 -43.85 -50.49
CA MET A 651 -1.40 -44.33 -49.42
C MET A 651 -0.66 -44.35 -48.08
N GLU A 652 0.56 -44.87 -48.01
CA GLU A 652 1.41 -44.87 -46.83
C GLU A 652 1.66 -43.45 -46.31
N GLN A 653 2.05 -42.52 -47.20
CA GLN A 653 2.21 -41.10 -46.86
C GLN A 653 0.91 -40.48 -46.31
N SER A 654 -0.24 -40.80 -46.91
CA SER A 654 -1.53 -40.31 -46.43
C SER A 654 -1.88 -40.89 -45.05
N MET A 655 -1.56 -42.17 -44.80
CA MET A 655 -1.77 -42.82 -43.52
C MET A 655 -0.91 -42.17 -42.43
N THR A 656 0.38 -41.95 -42.69
CA THR A 656 1.27 -41.23 -41.76
C THR A 656 0.78 -39.79 -41.49
N GLN A 657 0.23 -39.10 -42.49
CA GLN A 657 -0.37 -37.78 -42.29
C GLN A 657 -1.60 -37.84 -41.37
N TYR A 658 -2.50 -38.82 -41.54
CA TYR A 658 -3.65 -39.02 -40.65
C TYR A 658 -3.23 -39.43 -39.23
N GLU A 659 -2.21 -40.28 -39.08
CA GLU A 659 -1.65 -40.64 -37.77
C GLU A 659 -1.05 -39.43 -37.05
N ASN A 660 -0.31 -38.58 -37.76
CA ASN A 660 0.23 -37.33 -37.23
C ASN A 660 -0.87 -36.34 -36.85
N GLN A 661 -1.91 -36.20 -37.66
CA GLN A 661 -3.09 -35.38 -37.31
C GLN A 661 -3.80 -35.93 -36.06
N LEU A 662 -3.95 -37.25 -35.96
CA LEU A 662 -4.56 -37.91 -34.80
C LEU A 662 -3.69 -37.76 -33.53
N ALA A 663 -2.37 -37.80 -33.65
CA ALA A 663 -1.44 -37.51 -32.56
C ALA A 663 -1.54 -36.04 -32.10
N ALA A 664 -1.58 -35.09 -33.04
CA ALA A 664 -1.78 -33.67 -32.75
C ALA A 664 -3.14 -33.42 -32.06
N LEU A 665 -4.23 -34.03 -32.56
CA LEU A 665 -5.56 -33.95 -31.93
C LEU A 665 -5.58 -34.58 -30.52
N ARG A 666 -4.88 -35.70 -30.30
CA ARG A 666 -4.74 -36.30 -28.96
C ARG A 666 -3.98 -35.39 -28.00
N LEU A 667 -2.92 -34.72 -28.47
CA LEU A 667 -2.19 -33.71 -27.69
C LEU A 667 -3.06 -32.49 -27.39
N GLU A 668 -3.84 -32.01 -28.35
CA GLU A 668 -4.75 -30.88 -28.16
C GLU A 668 -5.91 -31.23 -27.20
N VAL A 669 -6.50 -32.42 -27.30
CA VAL A 669 -7.50 -32.91 -26.31
C VAL A 669 -6.88 -33.03 -24.92
N LYS A 670 -5.62 -33.45 -24.81
CA LYS A 670 -4.88 -33.47 -23.53
C LYS A 670 -4.60 -32.05 -23.02
N ARG A 671 -4.28 -31.10 -23.90
CA ARG A 671 -4.10 -29.68 -23.58
C ARG A 671 -5.41 -29.04 -23.10
N LEU A 672 -6.53 -29.33 -23.75
CA LEU A 672 -7.87 -28.86 -23.39
C LEU A 672 -8.35 -29.45 -22.05
N ARG A 673 -8.17 -30.76 -21.82
CA ARG A 673 -8.43 -31.37 -20.50
C ARG A 673 -7.54 -30.80 -19.40
N ASN A 674 -6.30 -30.43 -19.72
CA ASN A 674 -5.43 -29.72 -18.78
C ASN A 674 -5.91 -28.26 -18.58
N TYR A 675 -6.51 -27.64 -19.59
CA TYR A 675 -7.16 -26.33 -19.47
C TYR A 675 -8.34 -26.37 -18.47
N ASP A 676 -9.16 -27.42 -18.51
CA ASP A 676 -10.20 -27.66 -17.49
C ASP A 676 -9.60 -27.87 -16.08
N SER A 677 -8.36 -28.34 -15.98
CA SER A 677 -7.67 -28.44 -14.68
C SER A 677 -7.09 -27.10 -14.17
N TYR A 678 -6.94 -26.10 -15.03
CA TYR A 678 -6.75 -24.69 -14.64
C TYR A 678 -8.09 -23.96 -14.44
N ALA A 679 -9.19 -24.49 -15.01
CA ALA A 679 -10.55 -24.10 -14.67
C ALA A 679 -11.09 -24.83 -13.41
N LYS A 680 -10.21 -25.44 -12.61
CA LYS A 680 -10.48 -25.62 -11.18
C LYS A 680 -10.47 -24.24 -10.54
N GLU A 681 -11.67 -23.68 -10.48
CA GLU A 681 -12.04 -22.46 -9.79
C GLU A 681 -11.17 -22.25 -8.54
N VAL A 682 -10.33 -21.21 -8.56
CA VAL A 682 -10.06 -20.47 -7.32
C VAL A 682 -11.45 -20.16 -6.79
N SER A 683 -11.80 -20.71 -5.63
CA SER A 683 -13.17 -20.62 -5.16
C SER A 683 -13.55 -19.15 -5.07
N TYR A 684 -14.80 -18.81 -5.38
CA TYR A 684 -15.26 -17.41 -5.29
C TYR A 684 -14.91 -16.79 -3.93
N GLN A 685 -14.85 -17.62 -2.88
CA GLN A 685 -14.44 -17.25 -1.54
C GLN A 685 -12.95 -16.90 -1.41
N GLU A 686 -12.04 -17.69 -2.02
CA GLU A 686 -10.60 -17.38 -2.10
C GLU A 686 -10.34 -16.12 -2.94
N LEU A 687 -11.01 -16.00 -4.10
CA LEU A 687 -10.90 -14.81 -4.95
C LEU A 687 -11.43 -13.57 -4.23
N HIS A 688 -12.51 -13.69 -3.46
CA HIS A 688 -13.07 -12.59 -2.66
C HIS A 688 -12.14 -12.20 -1.51
N THR A 689 -11.47 -13.15 -0.86
CA THR A 689 -10.44 -12.83 0.15
C THR A 689 -9.22 -12.15 -0.47
N GLU A 690 -8.74 -12.59 -1.63
CA GLU A 690 -7.62 -11.95 -2.34
C GLU A 690 -7.99 -10.52 -2.78
N LEU A 691 -9.21 -10.30 -3.27
CA LEU A 691 -9.73 -8.97 -3.59
C LEU A 691 -9.81 -8.05 -2.35
N LEU A 692 -10.20 -8.59 -1.20
CA LEU A 692 -10.27 -7.85 0.06
C LEU A 692 -8.88 -7.52 0.62
N GLU A 693 -7.93 -8.45 0.53
CA GLU A 693 -6.53 -8.24 0.90
C GLU A 693 -5.89 -7.17 0.01
N LEU A 694 -6.06 -7.25 -1.31
CA LEU A 694 -5.61 -6.23 -2.25
C LEU A 694 -6.25 -4.87 -1.97
N HIS A 695 -7.55 -4.82 -1.63
CA HIS A 695 -8.21 -3.57 -1.25
C HIS A 695 -7.61 -2.95 0.03
N MET A 696 -7.34 -3.79 1.05
CA MET A 696 -6.72 -3.36 2.30
C MET A 696 -5.26 -2.92 2.11
N GLN A 697 -4.51 -3.58 1.23
CA GLN A 697 -3.16 -3.15 0.82
C GLN A 697 -3.22 -1.79 0.11
N VAL A 698 -4.14 -1.59 -0.84
CA VAL A 698 -4.32 -0.31 -1.55
C VAL A 698 -4.71 0.82 -0.59
N GLU A 699 -5.59 0.59 0.38
CA GLU A 699 -5.87 1.59 1.41
C GLU A 699 -4.64 1.92 2.27
N THR A 700 -3.86 0.91 2.63
CA THR A 700 -2.65 1.08 3.47
C THR A 700 -1.58 1.88 2.72
N LEU A 701 -1.28 1.50 1.48
CA LEU A 701 -0.37 2.24 0.60
C LEU A 701 -0.87 3.67 0.31
N SER A 702 -2.19 3.91 0.28
CA SER A 702 -2.78 5.25 0.15
C SER A 702 -2.55 6.11 1.41
N ARG A 703 -2.68 5.52 2.61
CA ARG A 703 -2.36 6.18 3.89
C ARG A 703 -0.86 6.47 4.00
N GLU A 704 0.00 5.52 3.65
CA GLU A 704 1.45 5.71 3.62
C GLU A 704 1.87 6.80 2.61
N ARG A 705 1.29 6.78 1.40
CA ARG A 705 1.53 7.82 0.39
C ARG A 705 1.15 9.22 0.89
N THR A 706 0.00 9.37 1.56
CA THR A 706 -0.41 10.67 2.11
C THR A 706 0.48 11.12 3.28
N ALA A 707 0.94 10.19 4.13
CA ALA A 707 1.94 10.47 5.16
C ALA A 707 3.29 10.90 4.56
N LEU A 708 3.79 10.20 3.53
CA LEU A 708 5.03 10.53 2.83
C LEU A 708 4.96 11.88 2.10
N VAL A 709 3.84 12.19 1.44
CA VAL A 709 3.62 13.52 0.83
C VAL A 709 3.64 14.62 1.89
N THR A 710 3.01 14.40 3.04
CA THR A 710 3.00 15.36 4.16
C THR A 710 4.40 15.55 4.76
N ALA A 711 5.15 14.46 4.94
CA ALA A 711 6.52 14.49 5.42
C ALA A 711 7.48 15.18 4.42
N ALA A 712 7.30 14.96 3.11
CA ALA A 712 8.06 15.63 2.07
C ALA A 712 7.77 17.13 2.02
N ALA A 713 6.51 17.55 2.13
CA ALA A 713 6.13 18.96 2.22
C ALA A 713 6.70 19.64 3.46
N SER A 714 6.64 18.97 4.62
CA SER A 714 7.25 19.46 5.87
C SER A 714 8.78 19.61 5.75
N ARG A 715 9.45 18.64 5.11
CA ARG A 715 10.90 18.70 4.85
C ARG A 715 11.26 19.81 3.87
N ALA A 716 10.46 20.05 2.83
CA ALA A 716 10.67 21.15 1.88
C ALA A 716 10.57 22.51 2.59
N LEU A 717 9.52 22.73 3.39
CA LEU A 717 9.36 23.94 4.21
C LEU A 717 10.51 24.14 5.22
N MET A 718 11.05 23.06 5.78
CA MET A 718 12.22 23.11 6.67
C MET A 718 13.48 23.53 5.90
N LEU A 719 13.73 22.96 4.72
CA LEU A 719 14.86 23.35 3.87
C LEU A 719 14.77 24.81 3.40
N GLU A 720 13.58 25.26 2.98
CA GLU A 720 13.33 26.67 2.60
C GLU A 720 13.60 27.65 3.76
N ARG A 721 13.25 27.26 5.00
CA ARG A 721 13.61 28.03 6.21
C ARG A 721 15.11 28.05 6.47
N HIS A 722 15.81 26.94 6.26
CA HIS A 722 17.27 26.88 6.40
C HIS A 722 17.98 27.70 5.32
N GLU A 723 17.52 27.68 4.07
CA GLU A 723 18.05 28.49 2.97
C GLU A 723 17.90 29.99 3.26
N ARG A 724 16.69 30.45 3.62
CA ARG A 724 16.45 31.83 4.08
C ARG A 724 17.34 32.24 5.26
N SER A 725 17.55 31.33 6.22
CA SER A 725 18.42 31.58 7.37
C SER A 725 19.88 31.71 6.93
N ALA A 726 20.36 30.83 6.04
CA ALA A 726 21.71 30.86 5.51
C ALA A 726 21.98 32.14 4.70
N ASP A 727 21.01 32.61 3.91
CA ASP A 727 21.06 33.89 3.21
C ASP A 727 21.19 35.08 4.17
N LEU A 728 20.41 35.10 5.26
CA LEU A 728 20.52 36.12 6.30
C LEU A 728 21.88 36.07 7.00
N PHE A 729 22.40 34.89 7.33
CA PHE A 729 23.78 34.75 7.84
C PHE A 729 24.81 35.26 6.84
N ALA A 730 24.68 34.96 5.54
CA ALA A 730 25.59 35.43 4.50
C ALA A 730 25.51 36.95 4.27
N ARG A 731 24.34 37.58 4.47
CA ARG A 731 24.18 39.04 4.47
C ARG A 731 24.81 39.67 5.72
N MET A 732 24.53 39.14 6.91
CA MET A 732 25.11 39.63 8.18
C MET A 732 26.64 39.49 8.21
N VAL A 733 27.18 38.39 7.68
CA VAL A 733 28.63 38.18 7.57
C VAL A 733 29.27 39.14 6.55
N ARG A 734 28.57 39.50 5.46
CA ARG A 734 29.02 40.57 4.56
C ARG A 734 29.03 41.93 5.29
N ALA A 735 27.90 42.34 5.85
CA ALA A 735 27.80 43.59 6.62
C ALA A 735 28.85 43.70 7.74
N ARG A 736 29.20 42.59 8.42
CA ARG A 736 30.31 42.56 9.38
C ARG A 736 31.68 42.77 8.75
N ARG A 737 31.96 42.22 7.56
CA ARG A 737 33.21 42.48 6.84
C ARG A 737 33.27 43.91 6.32
N ASP A 738 32.16 44.43 5.83
CA ASP A 738 32.06 45.80 5.31
C ASP A 738 32.27 46.80 6.46
N LEU A 739 31.64 46.57 7.62
CA LEU A 739 31.85 47.36 8.83
C LEU A 739 33.28 47.23 9.39
N ALA A 740 33.90 46.04 9.31
CA ALA A 740 35.30 45.85 9.69
C ALA A 740 36.25 46.61 8.75
N ALA A 741 36.01 46.60 7.43
CA ALA A 741 36.80 47.35 6.46
C ALA A 741 36.71 48.87 6.66
N LEU A 742 35.52 49.36 7.06
CA LEU A 742 35.31 50.76 7.46
C LEU A 742 36.08 51.12 8.73
N LEU A 743 36.09 50.24 9.74
CA LEU A 743 36.87 50.41 10.97
C LEU A 743 38.39 50.33 10.73
N ASP A 744 38.84 49.53 9.76
CA ASP A 744 40.23 49.45 9.31
C ASP A 744 40.67 50.65 8.43
N GLY A 745 39.81 51.67 8.26
CA GLY A 745 40.13 52.94 7.59
C GLY A 745 40.39 52.82 6.09
N ARG A 746 39.96 51.73 5.45
CA ARG A 746 40.07 51.56 4.00
C ARG A 746 38.72 51.77 3.32
N THR A 747 38.65 52.86 2.54
CA THR A 747 37.52 53.37 1.73
C THR A 747 36.44 54.15 2.49
N GLU A 748 36.07 55.31 1.93
CA GLU A 748 34.75 55.91 2.20
C GLU A 748 33.67 54.92 1.73
N PRO A 749 32.61 54.69 2.51
CA PRO A 749 31.52 53.85 2.06
C PRO A 749 30.82 54.51 0.86
N PRO A 750 30.41 53.75 -0.16
CA PRO A 750 29.32 54.19 -1.03
C PRO A 750 28.12 54.50 -0.12
N PRO A 751 27.29 55.52 -0.43
CA PRO A 751 26.09 55.77 0.35
C PRO A 751 25.22 54.51 0.32
N LEU A 752 25.19 53.80 1.45
CA LEU A 752 24.28 52.68 1.66
C LEU A 752 22.89 53.30 1.69
N ASP A 753 22.10 52.98 0.67
CA ASP A 753 20.71 53.41 0.55
C ASP A 753 19.99 53.16 1.89
N ASP A 754 19.34 54.18 2.45
CA ASP A 754 18.74 54.12 3.80
C ASP A 754 17.75 52.96 3.93
N THR A 755 17.16 52.55 2.80
CA THR A 755 16.34 51.36 2.64
C THR A 755 17.08 50.08 3.09
N ALA A 756 18.32 49.88 2.67
CA ALA A 756 19.13 48.70 2.97
C ALA A 756 19.54 48.67 4.45
N HIS A 757 19.88 49.82 5.03
CA HIS A 757 20.21 49.89 6.46
C HIS A 757 18.96 49.64 7.33
N ALA A 758 17.81 50.18 6.95
CA ALA A 758 16.52 49.90 7.60
C ALA A 758 16.04 48.45 7.40
N GLU A 759 16.38 47.78 6.28
CA GLU A 759 16.12 46.35 6.07
C GLU A 759 17.05 45.45 6.88
N VAL A 760 18.34 45.78 6.98
CA VAL A 760 19.27 45.06 7.86
C VAL A 760 18.84 45.21 9.32
N SER A 761 18.46 46.40 9.77
CA SER A 761 17.94 46.61 11.13
C SER A 761 16.63 45.84 11.38
N ARG A 762 15.66 45.88 10.45
CA ARG A 762 14.40 45.10 10.56
C ARG A 762 14.63 43.60 10.56
N SER A 763 15.54 43.10 9.72
CA SER A 763 15.88 41.67 9.67
C SER A 763 16.65 41.20 10.90
N LEU A 764 17.54 42.04 11.46
CA LEU A 764 18.21 41.75 12.73
C LEU A 764 17.21 41.65 13.88
N SER A 765 16.28 42.62 14.00
CA SER A 765 15.20 42.56 15.00
C SER A 765 14.29 41.34 14.82
N SER A 766 13.99 40.95 13.57
CA SER A 766 13.22 39.75 13.27
C SER A 766 13.95 38.45 13.67
N VAL A 767 15.26 38.36 13.42
CA VAL A 767 16.09 37.23 13.86
C VAL A 767 16.20 37.19 15.38
N CYS A 768 16.37 38.33 16.05
CA CYS A 768 16.37 38.42 17.51
C CYS A 768 15.01 38.00 18.12
N ALA A 769 13.88 38.41 17.52
CA ALA A 769 12.55 37.96 17.93
C ALA A 769 12.38 36.44 17.76
N SER A 770 12.78 35.88 16.61
CA SER A 770 12.72 34.43 16.37
C SER A 770 13.65 33.63 17.30
N ALA A 771 14.80 34.19 17.66
CA ALA A 771 15.69 33.62 18.67
C ALA A 771 15.07 33.67 20.09
N ALA A 772 14.37 34.76 20.44
CA ALA A 772 13.65 34.88 21.70
C ALA A 772 12.46 33.90 21.79
N ASP A 773 11.71 33.73 20.71
CA ASP A 773 10.61 32.76 20.61
C ASP A 773 11.11 31.32 20.77
N THR A 774 12.17 30.94 20.04
CA THR A 774 12.76 29.59 20.14
C THR A 774 13.38 29.33 21.52
N TRP A 775 14.00 30.32 22.14
CA TRP A 775 14.48 30.23 23.53
C TRP A 775 13.33 30.08 24.55
N THR A 776 12.20 30.73 24.29
CA THR A 776 11.00 30.65 25.15
C THR A 776 10.30 29.29 25.01
N ALA A 777 10.19 28.76 23.78
CA ALA A 777 9.74 27.40 23.52
C ALA A 777 10.64 26.35 24.20
N LEU A 778 11.97 26.52 24.13
CA LEU A 778 12.92 25.64 24.81
C LEU A 778 12.78 25.67 26.34
N ARG A 779 12.54 26.85 26.94
CA ARG A 779 12.22 26.98 28.37
C ARG A 779 10.91 26.29 28.74
N ALA A 780 9.87 26.42 27.92
CA ALA A 780 8.59 25.76 28.13
C ALA A 780 8.71 24.22 28.08
N GLU A 781 9.46 23.69 27.11
CA GLU A 781 9.76 22.25 27.02
C GLU A 781 10.61 21.75 28.19
N ARG A 782 11.65 22.51 28.60
CA ARG A 782 12.42 22.16 29.82
C ARG A 782 11.54 22.11 31.07
N ALA A 783 10.59 23.03 31.22
CA ALA A 783 9.62 23.02 32.31
C ALA A 783 8.58 21.88 32.19
N ARG A 784 8.27 21.43 30.97
CA ARG A 784 7.44 20.23 30.73
C ARG A 784 8.19 18.94 31.11
N VAL A 785 9.47 18.82 30.74
CA VAL A 785 10.34 17.69 31.11
C VAL A 785 10.49 17.59 32.63
N LEU A 786 10.86 18.67 33.33
CA LEU A 786 10.98 18.67 34.79
C LEU A 786 9.69 18.26 35.52
N ARG A 787 8.51 18.65 34.99
CA ARG A 787 7.21 18.21 35.52
C ARG A 787 6.95 16.72 35.28
N LEU A 788 7.38 16.18 34.14
CA LEU A 788 7.28 14.74 33.85
C LEU A 788 8.24 13.92 34.70
N GLU A 789 9.49 14.36 34.88
CA GLU A 789 10.47 13.73 35.77
C GLU A 789 9.95 13.69 37.22
N SER A 790 9.38 14.80 37.71
CA SER A 790 8.72 14.87 39.01
C SER A 790 7.53 13.88 39.13
N ALA A 791 6.69 13.78 38.10
CA ALA A 791 5.56 12.85 38.07
C ALA A 791 6.00 11.37 38.04
N VAL A 792 7.04 11.04 37.27
CA VAL A 792 7.62 9.69 37.20
C VAL A 792 8.26 9.31 38.53
N LEU A 793 8.98 10.22 39.19
CA LEU A 793 9.52 10.00 40.54
C LEU A 793 8.40 9.73 41.56
N ALA A 794 7.32 10.52 41.53
CA ALA A 794 6.16 10.33 42.40
C ALA A 794 5.47 8.97 42.16
N GLN A 795 5.32 8.56 40.89
CA GLN A 795 4.77 7.26 40.52
C GLN A 795 5.68 6.10 40.98
N SER A 796 6.99 6.24 40.83
CA SER A 796 7.98 5.26 41.32
C SER A 796 7.90 5.07 42.84
N LEU A 797 7.86 6.16 43.61
CA LEU A 797 7.69 6.12 45.06
C LEU A 797 6.32 5.54 45.49
N GLN A 798 5.27 5.74 44.69
CA GLN A 798 3.97 5.13 44.95
C GLN A 798 4.00 3.61 44.68
N LEU A 799 4.58 3.17 43.56
CA LEU A 799 4.75 1.74 43.25
C LEU A 799 5.61 1.03 44.31
N GLU A 800 6.62 1.71 44.87
CA GLU A 800 7.41 1.15 45.96
C GLU A 800 6.59 0.96 47.25
N ARG A 801 5.72 1.92 47.60
CA ARG A 801 4.78 1.80 48.72
C ARG A 801 3.76 0.68 48.50
N GLU A 802 3.19 0.59 47.30
CA GLU A 802 2.25 -0.46 46.91
C GLU A 802 2.94 -1.85 46.93
N GLY A 803 4.20 -1.94 46.50
CA GLY A 803 5.04 -3.13 46.63
C GLY A 803 5.23 -3.56 48.08
N ARG A 804 5.61 -2.64 48.98
CA ARG A 804 5.72 -2.91 50.43
C ARG A 804 4.39 -3.42 51.02
N VAL A 805 3.27 -2.82 50.64
CA VAL A 805 1.92 -3.27 51.06
C VAL A 805 1.60 -4.66 50.51
N ARG A 806 1.88 -4.93 49.22
CA ARG A 806 1.68 -6.25 48.61
C ARG A 806 2.49 -7.32 49.35
N THR A 807 3.77 -7.10 49.60
CA THR A 807 4.61 -8.03 50.37
C THR A 807 4.12 -8.21 51.81
N GLN A 808 3.58 -7.17 52.45
CA GLN A 808 2.97 -7.29 53.78
C GLN A 808 1.69 -8.15 53.74
N LEU A 809 0.85 -7.99 52.71
CA LEU A 809 -0.35 -8.81 52.50
C LEU A 809 0.00 -10.25 52.15
N GLU A 810 1.02 -10.50 51.33
CA GLU A 810 1.55 -11.84 51.02
C GLU A 810 2.07 -12.55 52.27
N ARG A 811 2.84 -11.86 53.13
CA ARG A 811 3.27 -12.40 54.43
C ARG A 811 2.07 -12.72 55.32
N ARG A 812 1.06 -11.86 55.35
CA ARG A 812 -0.16 -12.06 56.15
C ARG A 812 -0.99 -13.24 55.63
N ARG A 813 -1.11 -13.38 54.31
CA ARG A 813 -1.70 -14.53 53.63
C ARG A 813 -0.95 -15.81 53.97
N ALA A 814 0.38 -15.83 53.86
CA ALA A 814 1.20 -17.00 54.19
C ALA A 814 1.11 -17.40 55.68
N MET A 815 0.96 -16.44 56.59
CA MET A 815 0.67 -16.73 58.01
C MET A 815 -0.72 -17.38 58.17
N LEU A 816 -1.75 -16.81 57.54
CA LEU A 816 -3.11 -17.36 57.56
C LEU A 816 -3.19 -18.75 56.92
N GLU A 817 -2.46 -19.02 55.83
CA GLU A 817 -2.38 -20.34 55.20
C GLU A 817 -1.72 -21.37 56.13
N ARG A 818 -0.65 -21.01 56.84
CA ARG A 818 -0.04 -21.87 57.88
C ARG A 818 -0.91 -22.05 59.12
N GLU A 819 -1.81 -21.11 59.40
CA GLU A 819 -2.76 -21.19 60.51
C GLU A 819 -3.95 -22.08 60.14
N ILE A 820 -4.48 -21.93 58.91
CA ILE A 820 -5.47 -22.85 58.31
C ILE A 820 -4.94 -24.28 58.29
N LEU A 821 -3.71 -24.50 57.81
CA LEU A 821 -3.09 -25.83 57.80
C LEU A 821 -2.97 -26.42 59.21
N ARG A 822 -2.52 -25.65 60.21
CA ARG A 822 -2.48 -26.11 61.60
C ARG A 822 -3.87 -26.39 62.19
N THR A 823 -4.90 -25.64 61.80
CA THR A 823 -6.29 -25.94 62.21
C THR A 823 -6.88 -27.16 61.48
N GLN A 824 -6.42 -27.48 60.26
CA GLN A 824 -6.77 -28.74 59.59
C GLN A 824 -6.06 -29.93 60.23
N GLU A 825 -4.77 -29.81 60.53
CA GLU A 825 -4.01 -30.86 61.23
C GLU A 825 -4.59 -31.13 62.64
N GLY A 826 -5.00 -30.07 63.37
CA GLY A 826 -5.71 -30.18 64.65
C GLY A 826 -7.15 -30.70 64.56
N ALA A 827 -7.74 -30.83 63.37
CA ALA A 827 -9.07 -31.39 63.15
C ALA A 827 -9.04 -32.86 62.68
N SER A 828 -7.84 -33.45 62.51
CA SER A 828 -7.66 -34.82 61.98
C SER A 828 -8.15 -35.92 62.92
N ASP A 829 -8.28 -35.65 64.23
CA ASP A 829 -8.52 -36.65 65.28
C ASP A 829 -9.98 -36.73 65.79
N VAL A 830 -10.95 -36.23 65.02
CA VAL A 830 -12.40 -36.44 65.30
C VAL A 830 -13.15 -37.04 64.11
N THR A 831 -12.77 -38.27 63.77
CA THR A 831 -13.67 -39.44 63.68
C THR A 831 -15.17 -39.20 63.35
N ILE A 832 -15.52 -39.48 62.08
CA ILE A 832 -16.74 -40.19 61.62
C ILE A 832 -18.10 -39.42 61.49
N LEU A 833 -18.84 -39.78 60.42
CA LEU A 833 -20.18 -39.33 59.98
C LEU A 833 -20.26 -37.87 59.50
N ASN A 834 -20.42 -37.57 58.21
CA ASN A 834 -21.59 -38.02 57.44
C ASN A 834 -21.39 -37.92 55.91
N SER A 835 -22.05 -38.81 55.16
CA SER A 835 -22.05 -38.80 53.69
C SER A 835 -23.14 -37.87 53.16
N ASN A 836 -22.79 -36.78 52.48
CA ASN A 836 -23.63 -36.26 51.41
C ASN A 836 -22.84 -35.50 50.34
N LYS A 837 -23.03 -35.91 49.08
CA LYS A 837 -22.32 -35.39 47.90
C LYS A 837 -23.04 -34.15 47.36
N ASN A 838 -22.31 -33.07 47.10
CA ASN A 838 -22.74 -31.98 46.22
C ASN A 838 -21.52 -31.38 45.47
N PRO A 839 -21.20 -31.87 44.26
CA PRO A 839 -20.00 -31.48 43.53
C PRO A 839 -20.26 -30.27 42.61
N SER A 840 -20.42 -29.07 43.17
CA SER A 840 -20.69 -27.87 42.35
C SER A 840 -20.25 -26.52 42.95
N LEU A 841 -19.11 -26.45 43.66
CA LEU A 841 -18.57 -25.15 44.12
C LEU A 841 -17.03 -25.06 44.29
N ILE A 842 -16.26 -25.96 43.68
CA ILE A 842 -14.77 -25.93 43.69
C ILE A 842 -14.23 -25.95 42.25
N ARG A 843 -14.42 -24.85 41.50
CA ARG A 843 -13.72 -24.64 40.22
C ARG A 843 -13.58 -23.20 39.73
N THR A 844 -13.74 -22.20 40.60
CA THR A 844 -13.74 -20.77 40.24
C THR A 844 -12.67 -19.93 40.95
N PHE A 845 -11.72 -20.55 41.65
CA PHE A 845 -10.68 -19.86 42.45
C PHE A 845 -9.25 -19.97 41.90
N LEU A 846 -9.03 -20.52 40.69
CA LEU A 846 -7.70 -20.71 40.10
C LEU A 846 -7.43 -19.97 38.78
N ASP A 847 -8.43 -19.29 38.19
CA ASP A 847 -8.32 -18.62 36.88
C ASP A 847 -8.14 -17.08 36.96
N LEU A 848 -7.68 -16.56 38.10
CA LEU A 848 -7.62 -15.10 38.36
C LEU A 848 -6.23 -14.58 38.77
N ASN A 849 -5.17 -15.34 38.50
CA ASN A 849 -3.80 -14.99 38.91
C ASN A 849 -2.77 -14.91 37.75
N ASP A 850 -3.24 -14.92 36.49
CA ASP A 850 -2.44 -14.61 35.30
C ASP A 850 -3.26 -13.72 34.32
N ARG A 851 -3.12 -12.40 34.48
CA ARG A 851 -3.38 -11.38 33.44
C ARG A 851 -2.86 -10.00 33.83
#